data_AF-A0A2S7RU86-F1
#
_entry.id   AF-A0A2S7RU86-F1
#
_cell.length_a   1.000
_cell.length_b   1.000
_cell.length_c   1.000
_cell.angle_alpha   90.00
_cell.angle_beta   90.00
_cell.angle_gamma   90.00
#
_symmetry.space_group_name_H-M   'P 1'
#
loop_
_entity.id
_entity.type
_entity.pdbx_description
1 polymer ?
#
loop_
_entity_poly.entity_id
_entity_poly.type
_entity_poly.pdbx_seq_one_letter_code
_entity_poly.pdbx_strand_id
1 'polypeptide(L)'
;MARKKGEIVVPTKPVSRATEITYFTFQSYDKNAGLLQFQIKDQDGRPTDLFGATVRLLMFIYSGDEKKEFPIFDHQIITESYLEGIVKYPIPDMLLSYEGKVDANIYIDFPDGSHTDNLAFTFTIEKSVIDWDIQLNGEYYFKDFQQLLEQVKAESAGVIEELLGDVKEVVDHANEQIVTMNEEVEKLVDKVNEASQQVENLGRFKRMYSNSIDFFMYDFSGNPNIAIADSDTFKWGEGGALTYENGEYTVVMDGSGRLVKWNTNPETSVYLKDKTQYTMSCEMYVGADYTGDVTQVFANYAYTDGGQVLIQTSRLPRDVPRNTWVMVKGTSTIDYQGREPKVLYFTWQTVSNTTIPTGTLKIRKLKIEEGADATPYQPNLLVKPYQISKLPLNENLANKEQAFPISSRQYLVYSAEMIEPFIANQTYTLTLKGRKPGTQSFRVYTTGPNNTSNIGDMEIVEGLADTWRLTFTPTSANLNGSASPSTLQIYQFPQATMGQVTIDSLKIEKGDIATPNISEHRYFGEGIKDSNNPNDYSWDITEEYIERRTADQIEKSEKEQEKLFLTKTEASTSLMDLTTPQTVSALKKFNGGLLSNGINVGVEYAEAVTTDKYNNHGAVYLGGCVWLTWETLGFSNPSGWGRESTIRVGNDGHTGFTYPDVPNIFGGYIWIGGSCLPDYTDGGFGAYHITVSNNFDDARQPIVRFIDSPTTPVKRLAVRGFALVFAPAPTTNSKVEEN
;
A
#
# COMPACT_ATOMS: atom_id res chain seq x y z
N MET A 1 101.57 -38.69 39.28
CA MET A 1 102.93 -38.24 39.61
C MET A 1 103.65 -37.89 38.31
N ALA A 2 103.92 -36.61 38.05
CA ALA A 2 104.75 -36.21 36.92
C ALA A 2 106.18 -36.72 37.12
N ARG A 3 106.80 -37.26 36.06
CA ARG A 3 108.09 -37.95 36.14
C ARG A 3 109.25 -37.12 35.57
N LYS A 4 108.96 -36.06 34.81
CA LYS A 4 109.96 -35.17 34.20
C LYS A 4 109.61 -33.72 34.54
N LYS A 5 110.37 -33.13 35.44
CA LYS A 5 110.07 -31.83 36.08
C LYS A 5 111.15 -30.81 35.75
N GLY A 6 110.76 -29.68 35.16
CA GLY A 6 111.58 -28.47 35.05
C GLY A 6 111.27 -27.54 36.22
N GLU A 7 112.22 -27.33 37.12
CA GLU A 7 112.04 -26.50 38.31
C GLU A 7 112.65 -25.12 38.10
N ILE A 8 111.85 -24.06 38.32
CA ILE A 8 112.21 -22.66 38.06
C ILE A 8 111.97 -21.86 39.32
N VAL A 9 112.95 -21.04 39.72
CA VAL A 9 112.77 -20.10 40.82
C VAL A 9 112.30 -18.77 40.24
N VAL A 10 111.13 -18.31 40.66
CA VAL A 10 110.52 -17.06 40.19
C VAL A 10 110.73 -15.99 41.26
N PRO A 11 111.61 -15.00 41.04
CA PRO A 11 111.85 -13.94 42.01
C PRO A 11 110.79 -12.84 41.92
N THR A 12 110.28 -12.36 43.05
CA THR A 12 109.34 -11.21 43.12
C THR A 12 110.05 -9.89 43.47
N LYS A 13 111.33 -9.76 43.10
CA LYS A 13 112.16 -8.59 43.41
C LYS A 13 112.18 -7.57 42.25
N PRO A 14 112.29 -6.26 42.53
CA PRO A 14 112.42 -5.24 41.50
C PRO A 14 113.71 -5.43 40.68
N VAL A 15 113.57 -5.75 39.38
CA VAL A 15 114.67 -5.82 38.41
C VAL A 15 114.18 -5.27 37.06
N SER A 16 115.11 -4.76 36.22
CA SER A 16 114.75 -4.18 34.92
C SER A 16 114.07 -5.20 33.97
N ARG A 17 114.51 -6.46 34.01
CA ARG A 17 113.81 -7.64 33.47
C ARG A 17 114.47 -8.91 34.02
N ALA A 18 113.75 -9.72 34.79
CA ALA A 18 114.24 -11.06 35.12
C ALA A 18 114.08 -11.94 33.87
N THR A 19 115.16 -12.54 33.39
CA THR A 19 115.11 -13.47 32.25
C THR A 19 115.95 -14.71 32.54
N GLU A 20 115.38 -15.89 32.30
CA GLU A 20 116.07 -17.18 32.50
C GLU A 20 115.97 -18.06 31.25
N ILE A 21 117.13 -18.48 30.71
CA ILE A 21 117.18 -19.51 29.67
C ILE A 21 117.32 -20.85 30.39
N THR A 22 116.23 -21.62 30.46
CA THR A 22 116.17 -22.80 31.34
C THR A 22 116.85 -24.03 30.73
N TYR A 23 117.06 -24.05 29.41
CA TYR A 23 117.52 -25.21 28.63
C TYR A 23 116.66 -26.48 28.83
N PHE A 24 115.47 -26.35 29.41
CA PHE A 24 114.57 -27.49 29.57
C PHE A 24 114.08 -27.97 28.21
N THR A 25 114.13 -29.28 28.02
CA THR A 25 113.64 -29.93 26.81
C THR A 25 112.59 -30.96 27.16
N PHE A 26 111.35 -30.67 26.81
CA PHE A 26 110.26 -31.63 26.83
C PHE A 26 110.15 -32.29 25.47
N GLN A 27 109.74 -33.55 25.46
CA GLN A 27 109.68 -34.39 24.27
C GLN A 27 108.22 -34.66 23.96
N SER A 28 107.84 -34.74 22.68
CA SER A 28 106.43 -34.93 22.27
C SER A 28 105.74 -36.17 22.88
N TYR A 29 106.52 -37.17 23.31
CA TYR A 29 106.05 -38.36 24.01
C TYR A 29 105.89 -38.21 25.54
N ASP A 30 106.26 -37.07 26.13
CA ASP A 30 106.16 -36.80 27.59
C ASP A 30 104.69 -36.56 28.07
N LYS A 31 103.70 -37.19 27.42
CA LYS A 31 102.26 -37.05 27.71
C LYS A 31 101.97 -37.39 29.16
N ASN A 32 101.29 -36.49 29.87
CA ASN A 32 101.00 -36.59 31.31
C ASN A 32 102.24 -36.75 32.23
N ALA A 33 103.46 -36.55 31.71
CA ALA A 33 104.71 -36.75 32.44
C ALA A 33 105.55 -35.47 32.60
N GLY A 34 105.45 -34.54 31.64
CA GLY A 34 106.12 -33.23 31.65
C GLY A 34 105.44 -32.21 32.56
N LEU A 35 106.22 -31.52 33.38
CA LEU A 35 105.74 -30.54 34.35
C LEU A 35 106.74 -29.39 34.51
N LEU A 36 106.26 -28.16 34.43
CA LEU A 36 106.98 -27.00 34.96
C LEU A 36 106.54 -26.76 36.39
N GLN A 37 107.49 -26.58 37.30
CA GLN A 37 107.21 -26.17 38.67
C GLN A 37 107.92 -24.86 38.97
N PHE A 38 107.15 -23.88 39.41
CA PHE A 38 107.60 -22.57 39.80
C PHE A 38 107.69 -22.51 41.33
N GLN A 39 108.84 -22.08 41.84
CA GLN A 39 109.03 -21.70 43.25
C GLN A 39 109.08 -20.18 43.32
N ILE A 40 107.98 -19.57 43.76
CA ILE A 40 107.84 -18.12 43.85
C ILE A 40 108.47 -17.65 45.16
N LYS A 41 109.54 -16.85 45.05
CA LYS A 41 110.35 -16.41 46.19
C LYS A 41 110.44 -14.90 46.27
N ASP A 42 110.43 -14.39 47.50
CA ASP A 42 110.60 -12.98 47.81
C ASP A 42 112.05 -12.50 47.63
N GLN A 43 112.31 -11.22 47.94
CA GLN A 43 113.62 -10.60 47.79
C GLN A 43 114.69 -11.23 48.70
N ASP A 44 114.28 -11.86 49.81
CA ASP A 44 115.14 -12.52 50.78
C ASP A 44 115.30 -14.03 50.48
N GLY A 45 114.70 -14.51 49.39
CA GLY A 45 114.73 -15.92 48.98
C GLY A 45 113.78 -16.83 49.76
N ARG A 46 112.84 -16.26 50.51
CA ARG A 46 111.79 -17.01 51.23
C ARG A 46 110.60 -17.27 50.31
N PRO A 47 109.82 -18.33 50.55
CA PRO A 47 108.57 -18.55 49.82
C PRO A 47 107.63 -17.34 49.89
N THR A 48 107.06 -16.95 48.75
CA THR A 48 106.01 -15.92 48.68
C THR A 48 104.65 -16.56 48.97
N ASP A 49 103.87 -15.99 49.89
CA ASP A 49 102.50 -16.42 50.16
C ASP A 49 101.59 -16.07 48.98
N LEU A 50 100.96 -17.10 48.40
CA LEU A 50 100.06 -16.97 47.25
C LEU A 50 98.59 -17.06 47.64
N PHE A 51 98.23 -16.98 48.94
CA PHE A 51 96.84 -17.08 49.37
C PHE A 51 95.98 -15.98 48.73
N GLY A 52 95.03 -16.39 47.88
CA GLY A 52 94.17 -15.49 47.11
C GLY A 52 94.83 -14.86 45.87
N ALA A 53 96.10 -15.16 45.58
CA ALA A 53 96.77 -14.69 44.37
C ALA A 53 96.50 -15.63 43.17
N THR A 54 96.42 -15.05 41.98
CA THR A 54 96.28 -15.79 40.71
C THR A 54 97.58 -15.71 39.93
N VAL A 55 98.20 -16.86 39.67
CA VAL A 55 99.40 -16.94 38.83
C VAL A 55 98.98 -17.14 37.38
N ARG A 56 99.44 -16.26 36.49
CA ARG A 56 99.20 -16.34 35.05
C ARG A 56 100.47 -16.69 34.30
N LEU A 57 100.29 -17.45 33.23
CA LEU A 57 101.35 -17.86 32.34
C LEU A 57 100.98 -17.41 30.93
N LEU A 58 101.89 -16.71 30.27
CA LEU A 58 101.74 -16.29 28.87
C LEU A 58 102.83 -17.00 28.06
N MET A 59 102.43 -17.79 27.06
CA MET A 59 103.37 -18.52 26.21
C MET A 59 103.23 -18.13 24.75
N PHE A 60 104.35 -18.15 24.05
CA PHE A 60 104.42 -17.97 22.61
C PHE A 60 105.20 -19.11 21.96
N ILE A 61 104.64 -19.60 20.86
CA ILE A 61 105.24 -20.57 19.95
C ILE A 61 105.54 -19.91 18.60
N TYR A 62 106.37 -20.55 17.78
CA TYR A 62 106.85 -20.00 16.52
C TYR A 62 106.42 -20.88 15.35
N SER A 63 105.70 -20.31 14.39
CA SER A 63 105.33 -20.99 13.15
C SER A 63 106.08 -20.32 11.99
N GLY A 64 107.27 -20.82 11.67
CA GLY A 64 108.21 -20.11 10.79
C GLY A 64 108.74 -18.85 11.49
N ASP A 65 108.66 -17.69 10.83
CA ASP A 65 109.06 -16.40 11.41
C ASP A 65 107.95 -15.74 12.26
N GLU A 66 106.74 -16.33 12.29
CA GLU A 66 105.57 -15.75 12.99
C GLU A 66 105.49 -16.22 14.45
N LYS A 67 105.49 -15.27 15.38
CA LYS A 67 105.29 -15.51 16.82
C LYS A 67 103.78 -15.54 17.14
N LYS A 68 103.27 -16.69 17.61
CA LYS A 68 101.85 -16.89 17.97
C LYS A 68 101.68 -17.15 19.45
N GLU A 69 100.68 -16.53 20.05
CA GLU A 69 100.29 -16.81 21.43
C GLU A 69 99.72 -18.23 21.52
N PHE A 70 100.18 -19.01 22.49
CA PHE A 70 99.65 -20.33 22.77
C PHE A 70 98.52 -20.21 23.81
N PRO A 71 97.30 -20.70 23.52
CA PRO A 71 96.18 -20.57 24.44
C PRO A 71 96.43 -21.38 25.71
N ILE A 72 96.37 -20.71 26.87
CA ILE A 72 96.46 -21.33 28.20
C ILE A 72 95.11 -21.19 28.88
N PHE A 73 94.60 -22.30 29.39
CA PHE A 73 93.35 -22.30 30.14
C PHE A 73 93.67 -22.16 31.63
N ASP A 74 93.00 -21.24 32.34
CA ASP A 74 93.31 -20.91 33.74
C ASP A 74 93.31 -22.13 34.67
N HIS A 75 92.46 -23.13 34.40
CA HIS A 75 92.40 -24.38 35.18
C HIS A 75 93.64 -25.28 35.03
N GLN A 76 94.59 -24.95 34.13
CA GLN A 76 95.81 -25.73 33.90
C GLN A 76 96.98 -25.29 34.79
N ILE A 77 96.88 -24.12 35.42
CA ILE A 77 97.86 -23.63 36.39
C ILE A 77 97.39 -24.06 37.78
N ILE A 78 98.21 -24.87 38.45
CA ILE A 78 97.84 -25.53 39.70
C ILE A 78 98.74 -25.00 40.82
N THR A 79 98.20 -24.25 41.77
CA THR A 79 98.93 -23.89 42.99
C THR A 79 98.97 -25.10 43.93
N GLU A 80 100.13 -25.74 44.05
CA GLU A 80 100.32 -26.91 44.91
C GLU A 80 100.42 -26.53 46.38
N SER A 81 101.11 -25.43 46.69
CA SER A 81 101.19 -24.91 48.04
C SER A 81 101.20 -23.39 48.01
N TYR A 82 100.15 -22.80 48.58
CA TYR A 82 100.02 -21.35 48.71
C TYR A 82 101.08 -20.78 49.67
N LEU A 83 101.34 -21.46 50.79
CA LEU A 83 102.30 -21.02 51.81
C LEU A 83 103.77 -21.19 51.38
N GLU A 84 104.07 -22.21 50.57
CA GLU A 84 105.43 -22.48 50.08
C GLU A 84 105.69 -21.86 48.69
N GLY A 85 104.73 -21.11 48.14
CA GLY A 85 104.87 -20.45 46.85
C GLY A 85 105.10 -21.41 45.68
N ILE A 86 104.53 -22.63 45.73
CA ILE A 86 104.77 -23.67 44.72
C ILE A 86 103.60 -23.74 43.75
N VAL A 87 103.88 -23.45 42.47
CA VAL A 87 102.91 -23.53 41.37
C VAL A 87 103.38 -24.51 40.32
N LYS A 88 102.45 -25.26 39.73
CA LYS A 88 102.70 -26.31 38.76
C LYS A 88 101.92 -26.04 37.48
N TYR A 89 102.58 -26.25 36.36
CA TYR A 89 101.97 -26.25 35.04
C TYR A 89 102.30 -27.57 34.34
N PRO A 90 101.37 -28.56 34.34
CA PRO A 90 101.51 -29.76 33.54
C PRO A 90 101.54 -29.37 32.06
N ILE A 91 102.54 -29.85 31.30
CA ILE A 91 102.63 -29.52 29.87
C ILE A 91 101.49 -30.25 29.13
N PRO A 92 100.56 -29.53 28.47
CA PRO A 92 99.42 -30.17 27.80
C PRO A 92 99.84 -30.85 26.49
N ASP A 93 99.13 -31.91 26.10
CA ASP A 93 99.39 -32.68 24.88
C ASP A 93 99.39 -31.80 23.61
N MET A 94 98.57 -30.75 23.58
CA MET A 94 98.54 -29.78 22.48
C MET A 94 99.85 -29.00 22.37
N LEU A 95 100.49 -28.65 23.49
CA LEU A 95 101.79 -27.98 23.50
C LEU A 95 102.91 -28.97 23.17
N LEU A 96 102.82 -30.22 23.62
CA LEU A 96 103.76 -31.31 23.22
C LEU A 96 103.70 -31.63 21.72
N SER A 97 102.64 -31.24 21.03
CA SER A 97 102.51 -31.41 19.57
C SER A 97 103.27 -30.34 18.77
N TYR A 98 103.74 -29.28 19.43
CA TYR A 98 104.59 -28.26 18.84
C TYR A 98 106.07 -28.66 18.93
N GLU A 99 106.85 -28.38 17.88
CA GLU A 99 108.29 -28.62 17.83
C GLU A 99 109.02 -27.29 17.68
N GLY A 100 109.86 -26.96 18.65
CA GLY A 100 110.64 -25.72 18.65
C GLY A 100 110.72 -25.03 20.01
N LYS A 101 111.19 -23.79 19.98
CA LYS A 101 111.35 -22.94 21.18
C LYS A 101 109.99 -22.40 21.65
N VAL A 102 109.80 -22.34 22.96
CA VAL A 102 108.67 -21.68 23.64
C VAL A 102 109.20 -20.51 24.47
N ASP A 103 108.65 -19.32 24.22
CA ASP A 103 108.89 -18.14 25.03
C ASP A 103 107.76 -18.01 26.06
N ALA A 104 108.08 -17.98 27.35
CA ALA A 104 107.10 -17.92 28.43
C ALA A 104 107.34 -16.71 29.36
N ASN A 105 106.28 -16.15 29.93
CA ASN A 105 106.35 -15.10 30.94
C ASN A 105 105.35 -15.43 32.07
N ILE A 106 105.78 -15.23 33.32
CA ILE A 106 104.95 -15.46 34.50
C ILE A 106 104.56 -14.15 35.18
N TYR A 107 103.26 -14.00 35.39
CA TYR A 107 102.64 -12.86 36.06
C TYR A 107 101.89 -13.33 37.31
N ILE A 108 101.74 -12.45 38.30
CA ILE A 108 100.99 -12.74 39.52
C ILE A 108 100.02 -11.58 39.78
N ASP A 109 98.75 -11.91 39.96
CA ASP A 109 97.71 -10.99 40.39
C ASP A 109 97.41 -11.25 41.87
N PHE A 110 97.53 -10.25 42.73
CA PHE A 110 97.26 -10.35 44.16
C PHE A 110 95.81 -9.94 44.49
N PRO A 111 95.21 -10.47 45.57
CA PRO A 111 93.81 -10.19 45.94
C PRO A 111 93.56 -8.73 46.35
N ASP A 112 94.62 -7.97 46.66
CA ASP A 112 94.55 -6.53 46.91
C ASP A 112 94.45 -5.68 45.63
N GLY A 113 94.42 -6.32 44.46
CA GLY A 113 94.37 -5.68 43.14
C GLY A 113 95.73 -5.27 42.58
N SER A 114 96.83 -5.58 43.25
CA SER A 114 98.18 -5.37 42.72
C SER A 114 98.59 -6.49 41.75
N HIS A 115 99.43 -6.17 40.77
CA HIS A 115 99.88 -7.09 39.72
C HIS A 115 101.40 -7.01 39.56
N THR A 116 102.07 -8.16 39.35
CA THR A 116 103.53 -8.21 39.12
C THR A 116 103.89 -9.02 37.88
N ASP A 117 104.88 -8.53 37.12
CA ASP A 117 105.60 -9.25 36.07
C ASP A 117 106.93 -9.74 36.65
N ASN A 118 107.12 -11.07 36.73
CA ASN A 118 108.14 -11.63 37.61
C ASN A 118 109.28 -12.32 36.87
N LEU A 119 109.00 -13.08 35.81
CA LEU A 119 110.06 -13.82 35.10
C LEU A 119 109.68 -14.14 33.65
N ALA A 120 110.52 -13.72 32.71
CA ALA A 120 110.54 -14.25 31.35
C ALA A 120 111.46 -15.48 31.30
N PHE A 121 111.03 -16.59 30.72
CA PHE A 121 111.87 -17.76 30.56
C PHE A 121 111.61 -18.50 29.25
N THR A 122 112.53 -19.39 28.87
CA THR A 122 112.41 -20.16 27.62
C THR A 122 112.69 -21.63 27.87
N PHE A 123 111.99 -22.49 27.14
CA PHE A 123 112.22 -23.93 27.07
C PHE A 123 111.93 -24.43 25.66
N THR A 124 112.30 -25.68 25.37
CA THR A 124 112.19 -26.28 24.04
C THR A 124 111.32 -27.52 24.08
N ILE A 125 110.57 -27.75 23.02
CA ILE A 125 109.87 -29.00 22.76
C ILE A 125 110.48 -29.64 21.52
N GLU A 126 110.92 -30.87 21.66
CA GLU A 126 111.49 -31.66 20.58
C GLU A 126 110.60 -32.87 20.28
N LYS A 127 110.62 -33.34 19.03
CA LYS A 127 109.96 -34.58 18.69
C LYS A 127 110.72 -35.77 19.26
N SER A 128 109.99 -36.65 19.94
CA SER A 128 110.49 -37.96 20.31
C SER A 128 110.72 -38.82 19.07
N VAL A 129 111.75 -39.67 19.11
CA VAL A 129 112.05 -40.64 18.06
C VAL A 129 110.86 -41.57 17.76
N ILE A 130 109.99 -41.81 18.75
CA ILE A 130 108.78 -42.63 18.62
C ILE A 130 107.70 -41.93 17.78
N ASP A 131 107.66 -40.59 17.78
CA ASP A 131 106.69 -39.80 17.02
C ASP A 131 107.18 -39.46 15.60
N TRP A 132 108.40 -39.92 15.23
CA TRP A 132 108.93 -39.73 13.87
C TRP A 132 108.20 -40.58 12.81
N ASP A 133 107.49 -41.63 13.25
CA ASP A 133 106.84 -42.63 12.37
C ASP A 133 105.32 -42.77 12.57
N ILE A 134 104.67 -41.84 13.32
CA ILE A 134 103.22 -41.86 13.53
C ILE A 134 102.52 -40.91 12.55
N GLN A 135 101.83 -41.52 11.58
CA GLN A 135 100.88 -40.92 10.66
C GLN A 135 99.87 -40.03 11.41
N LEU A 136 99.66 -38.78 10.94
CA LEU A 136 98.80 -37.78 11.58
C LEU A 136 97.40 -38.33 11.91
N ASN A 137 97.03 -38.43 13.19
CA ASN A 137 95.65 -38.70 13.64
C ASN A 137 94.65 -37.53 13.39
N GLY A 138 95.00 -36.55 12.55
CA GLY A 138 94.11 -35.46 12.13
C GLY A 138 92.98 -35.92 11.18
N GLU A 139 93.12 -37.07 10.51
CA GLU A 139 92.09 -37.56 9.58
C GLU A 139 90.85 -38.12 10.29
N TYR A 140 90.97 -38.66 11.50
CA TYR A 140 89.84 -39.30 12.19
C TYR A 140 88.83 -38.28 12.72
N TYR A 141 89.29 -37.18 13.33
CA TYR A 141 88.42 -36.10 13.83
C TYR A 141 87.73 -35.31 12.70
N PHE A 142 88.37 -35.17 11.55
CA PHE A 142 87.76 -34.50 10.39
C PHE A 142 86.65 -35.36 9.77
N LYS A 143 86.81 -36.69 9.80
CA LYS A 143 85.83 -37.65 9.28
C LYS A 143 84.54 -37.67 10.10
N ASP A 144 84.63 -37.62 11.44
CA ASP A 144 83.45 -37.58 12.31
C ASP A 144 82.67 -36.26 12.15
N PHE A 145 83.38 -35.12 11.99
CA PHE A 145 82.74 -33.84 11.71
C PHE A 145 82.07 -33.81 10.33
N GLN A 146 82.69 -34.44 9.32
CA GLN A 146 82.06 -34.62 8.01
C GLN A 146 80.82 -35.50 8.07
N GLN A 147 80.85 -36.59 8.85
CA GLN A 147 79.67 -37.43 9.08
C GLN A 147 78.54 -36.68 9.78
N LEU A 148 78.85 -35.89 10.82
CA LEU A 148 77.86 -35.05 11.50
C LEU A 148 77.25 -34.02 10.53
N LEU A 149 78.07 -33.40 9.67
CA LEU A 149 77.61 -32.45 8.67
C LEU A 149 76.71 -33.12 7.61
N GLU A 150 77.07 -34.31 7.14
CA GLU A 150 76.22 -35.07 6.21
C GLU A 150 74.91 -35.51 6.87
N GLN A 151 74.94 -35.95 8.13
CA GLN A 151 73.74 -36.33 8.86
C GLN A 151 72.80 -35.12 9.05
N VAL A 152 73.32 -33.96 9.44
CA VAL A 152 72.52 -32.73 9.55
C VAL A 152 71.94 -32.31 8.20
N LYS A 153 72.70 -32.45 7.10
CA LYS A 153 72.20 -32.17 5.75
C LYS A 153 71.09 -33.12 5.34
N ALA A 154 71.23 -34.42 5.65
CA ALA A 154 70.23 -35.42 5.33
C ALA A 154 68.93 -35.20 6.14
N GLU A 155 69.06 -34.93 7.43
CA GLU A 155 67.92 -34.68 8.33
C GLU A 155 67.20 -33.37 7.97
N SER A 156 67.94 -32.30 7.66
CA SER A 156 67.33 -31.05 7.17
C SER A 156 66.67 -31.21 5.79
N ALA A 157 67.22 -32.02 4.88
CA ALA A 157 66.58 -32.33 3.61
C ALA A 157 65.26 -33.10 3.79
N GLY A 158 65.21 -34.09 4.70
CA GLY A 158 63.98 -34.83 5.01
C GLY A 158 62.88 -33.93 5.59
N VAL A 159 63.23 -33.04 6.53
CA VAL A 159 62.28 -32.07 7.10
C VAL A 159 61.75 -31.10 6.04
N ILE A 160 62.60 -30.66 5.10
CA ILE A 160 62.18 -29.80 3.98
C ILE A 160 61.23 -30.53 3.03
N GLU A 161 61.47 -31.81 2.72
CA GLU A 161 60.58 -32.61 1.88
C GLU A 161 59.20 -32.81 2.52
N GLU A 162 59.15 -33.07 3.83
CA GLU A 162 57.89 -33.18 4.58
C GLU A 162 57.09 -31.86 4.55
N LEU A 163 57.75 -30.72 4.85
CA LEU A 163 57.13 -29.39 4.76
C LEU A 163 56.63 -29.05 3.36
N LEU A 164 57.35 -29.45 2.30
CA LEU A 164 56.90 -29.27 0.92
C LEU A 164 55.65 -30.10 0.60
N GLY A 165 55.55 -31.30 1.19
CA GLY A 165 54.35 -32.15 1.12
C GLY A 165 53.14 -31.47 1.75
N ASP A 166 53.26 -30.99 2.98
CA ASP A 166 52.18 -30.31 3.69
C ASP A 166 51.71 -29.05 2.97
N VAL A 167 52.65 -28.23 2.45
CA VAL A 167 52.31 -27.04 1.65
C VAL A 167 51.56 -27.43 0.38
N LYS A 168 51.94 -28.54 -0.26
CA LYS A 168 51.26 -29.03 -1.47
C LYS A 168 49.82 -29.44 -1.16
N GLU A 169 49.57 -30.18 -0.08
CA GLU A 169 48.21 -30.56 0.32
C GLU A 169 47.33 -29.33 0.61
N VAL A 170 47.87 -28.33 1.31
CA VAL A 170 47.14 -27.08 1.57
C VAL A 170 46.80 -26.34 0.27
N VAL A 171 47.74 -26.30 -0.68
CA VAL A 171 47.53 -25.68 -2.00
C VAL A 171 46.48 -26.45 -2.80
N ASP A 172 46.55 -27.78 -2.82
CA ASP A 172 45.60 -28.63 -3.55
C ASP A 172 44.17 -28.47 -2.97
N HIS A 173 44.02 -28.48 -1.64
CA HIS A 173 42.74 -28.23 -0.98
C HIS A 173 42.21 -26.80 -1.21
N ALA A 174 43.08 -25.79 -1.19
CA ALA A 174 42.69 -24.41 -1.52
C ALA A 174 42.21 -24.30 -2.97
N ASN A 175 42.85 -25.00 -3.91
CA ASN A 175 42.42 -25.06 -5.31
C ASN A 175 41.05 -25.72 -5.46
N GLU A 176 40.79 -26.83 -4.77
CA GLU A 176 39.47 -27.49 -4.75
C GLU A 176 38.37 -26.56 -4.21
N GLN A 177 38.66 -25.80 -3.14
CA GLN A 177 37.74 -24.80 -2.61
C GLN A 177 37.47 -23.66 -3.60
N ILE A 178 38.51 -23.18 -4.30
CA ILE A 178 38.36 -22.13 -5.33
C ILE A 178 37.49 -22.63 -6.49
N VAL A 179 37.67 -23.87 -6.95
CA VAL A 179 36.83 -24.48 -7.99
C VAL A 179 35.37 -24.55 -7.52
N THR A 180 35.14 -25.03 -6.30
CA THR A 180 33.79 -25.11 -5.72
C THR A 180 33.13 -23.74 -5.60
N MET A 181 33.87 -22.74 -5.11
CA MET A 181 33.40 -21.36 -5.02
C MET A 181 33.07 -20.78 -6.40
N ASN A 182 33.87 -21.06 -7.43
CA ASN A 182 33.59 -20.60 -8.78
C ASN A 182 32.30 -21.19 -9.34
N GLU A 183 32.04 -22.49 -9.13
CA GLU A 183 30.78 -23.13 -9.52
C GLU A 183 29.57 -22.54 -8.77
N GLU A 184 29.73 -22.22 -7.47
CA GLU A 184 28.68 -21.55 -6.69
C GLU A 184 28.44 -20.11 -7.17
N VAL A 185 29.49 -19.37 -7.52
CA VAL A 185 29.40 -18.02 -8.09
C VAL A 185 28.70 -18.06 -9.44
N GLU A 186 28.99 -19.02 -10.33
CA GLU A 186 28.26 -19.18 -11.60
C GLU A 186 26.77 -19.42 -11.36
N LYS A 187 26.41 -20.33 -10.45
CA LYS A 187 25.01 -20.56 -10.06
C LYS A 187 24.34 -19.31 -9.49
N LEU A 188 25.07 -18.51 -8.71
CA LEU A 188 24.57 -17.23 -8.19
C LEU A 188 24.37 -16.22 -9.31
N VAL A 189 25.30 -16.13 -10.27
CA VAL A 189 25.19 -15.25 -11.45
C VAL A 189 23.95 -15.61 -12.27
N ASP A 190 23.68 -16.90 -12.52
CA ASP A 190 22.49 -17.35 -13.23
C ASP A 190 21.20 -16.93 -12.52
N LYS A 191 21.12 -17.14 -11.20
CA LYS A 191 19.98 -16.69 -10.39
C LYS A 191 19.80 -15.17 -10.39
N VAL A 192 20.90 -14.42 -10.35
CA VAL A 192 20.88 -12.95 -10.43
C VAL A 192 20.35 -12.50 -11.79
N ASN A 193 20.74 -13.18 -12.87
CA ASN A 193 20.24 -12.90 -14.22
C ASN A 193 18.74 -13.21 -14.36
N GLU A 194 18.28 -14.37 -13.87
CA GLU A 194 16.85 -14.72 -13.84
C GLU A 194 16.02 -13.69 -13.06
N ALA A 195 16.49 -13.31 -11.87
CA ALA A 195 15.85 -12.29 -11.05
C ALA A 195 15.80 -10.93 -11.75
N SER A 196 16.90 -10.53 -12.41
CA SER A 196 16.97 -9.29 -13.18
C SER A 196 15.94 -9.27 -14.31
N GLN A 197 15.77 -10.40 -15.01
CA GLN A 197 14.81 -10.53 -16.10
C GLN A 197 13.36 -10.51 -15.60
N GLN A 198 13.07 -11.05 -14.41
CA GLN A 198 11.77 -10.94 -13.77
C GLN A 198 11.44 -9.50 -13.37
N VAL A 199 12.41 -8.77 -12.80
CA VAL A 199 12.26 -7.34 -12.46
C VAL A 199 12.01 -6.50 -13.71
N GLU A 200 12.73 -6.76 -14.80
CA GLU A 200 12.50 -6.08 -16.09
C GLU A 200 11.07 -6.33 -16.60
N ASN A 201 10.57 -7.56 -16.51
CA ASN A 201 9.22 -7.91 -16.97
C ASN A 201 8.11 -7.24 -16.14
N LEU A 202 8.28 -7.07 -14.83
CA LEU A 202 7.32 -6.34 -13.99
C LEU A 202 7.21 -4.86 -14.39
N GLY A 203 8.33 -4.23 -14.79
CA GLY A 203 8.34 -2.86 -15.31
C GLY A 203 7.67 -2.67 -16.68
N ARG A 204 7.30 -3.76 -17.38
CA ARG A 204 6.69 -3.71 -18.72
C ARG A 204 5.18 -3.58 -18.71
N PHE A 205 4.50 -3.89 -17.60
CA PHE A 205 3.04 -3.77 -17.55
C PHE A 205 2.61 -2.31 -17.65
N LYS A 206 1.73 -2.05 -18.61
CA LYS A 206 1.03 -0.79 -18.81
C LYS A 206 -0.29 -0.85 -18.07
N ARG A 207 -0.69 0.29 -17.53
CA ARG A 207 -1.93 0.43 -16.79
C ARG A 207 -2.96 1.23 -17.58
N MET A 208 -4.21 0.83 -17.41
CA MET A 208 -5.38 1.56 -17.83
C MET A 208 -6.39 1.60 -16.68
N TYR A 209 -7.23 2.60 -16.62
CA TYR A 209 -8.26 2.78 -15.62
C TYR A 209 -9.59 2.99 -16.30
N SER A 210 -10.68 2.51 -15.71
CA SER A 210 -12.02 2.65 -16.27
C SER A 210 -13.12 2.57 -15.21
N ASN A 211 -14.28 3.14 -15.54
CA ASN A 211 -15.49 3.03 -14.74
C ASN A 211 -16.32 1.79 -15.07
N SER A 212 -16.02 1.11 -16.19
CA SER A 212 -16.76 -0.06 -16.65
C SER A 212 -15.82 -1.05 -17.34
N ILE A 213 -16.04 -2.34 -17.11
CA ILE A 213 -15.41 -3.44 -17.85
C ILE A 213 -16.37 -4.10 -18.84
N ASP A 214 -17.61 -3.61 -18.90
CA ASP A 214 -18.63 -4.13 -19.81
C ASP A 214 -18.42 -3.55 -21.21
N PHE A 215 -17.24 -3.78 -21.79
CA PHE A 215 -16.86 -3.34 -23.13
C PHE A 215 -17.59 -4.12 -24.24
N PHE A 216 -18.48 -5.05 -23.87
CA PHE A 216 -19.23 -5.93 -24.78
C PHE A 216 -18.29 -6.64 -25.78
N MET A 217 -18.83 -7.13 -26.89
CA MET A 217 -18.07 -7.77 -27.96
C MET A 217 -17.73 -6.76 -29.09
N TYR A 218 -17.40 -5.52 -28.74
CA TYR A 218 -16.94 -4.54 -29.73
C TYR A 218 -15.51 -4.84 -30.19
N ASP A 219 -15.20 -4.43 -31.41
CA ASP A 219 -13.86 -4.50 -31.96
C ASP A 219 -13.15 -3.15 -31.80
N PHE A 220 -12.13 -3.14 -30.94
CA PHE A 220 -11.32 -1.97 -30.59
C PHE A 220 -9.97 -1.96 -31.31
N SER A 221 -9.77 -2.76 -32.37
CA SER A 221 -8.51 -2.78 -33.13
C SER A 221 -8.25 -1.52 -33.96
N GLY A 222 -9.24 -0.63 -34.05
CA GLY A 222 -9.22 0.57 -34.87
C GLY A 222 -9.11 1.88 -34.08
N ASN A 223 -9.37 3.01 -34.75
CA ASN A 223 -9.26 4.32 -34.13
C ASN A 223 -10.41 4.59 -33.15
N PRO A 224 -10.15 5.38 -32.08
CA PRO A 224 -11.17 5.76 -31.12
C PRO A 224 -12.36 6.49 -31.74
N ASN A 225 -13.58 6.17 -31.30
CA ASN A 225 -14.78 6.90 -31.63
C ASN A 225 -14.88 8.14 -30.73
N ILE A 226 -14.96 9.31 -31.34
CA ILE A 226 -15.15 10.59 -30.64
C ILE A 226 -16.59 11.09 -30.76
N ALA A 227 -17.43 10.47 -31.58
CA ALA A 227 -18.83 10.84 -31.68
C ALA A 227 -19.59 10.52 -30.38
N ILE A 228 -20.55 11.37 -30.05
CA ILE A 228 -21.57 11.09 -29.03
C ILE A 228 -22.92 11.06 -29.75
N ALA A 229 -23.74 10.07 -29.43
CA ALA A 229 -25.10 9.94 -29.93
C ALA A 229 -25.99 9.36 -28.84
N ASP A 230 -27.23 9.81 -28.80
CA ASP A 230 -28.26 9.50 -27.81
C ASP A 230 -29.65 9.47 -28.45
N SER A 231 -30.69 9.20 -27.66
CA SER A 231 -32.07 9.15 -28.19
C SER A 231 -32.53 10.45 -28.86
N ASP A 232 -31.93 11.59 -28.52
CA ASP A 232 -32.32 12.91 -28.99
C ASP A 232 -31.55 13.36 -30.24
N THR A 233 -30.54 12.61 -30.69
CA THR A 233 -29.64 12.99 -31.81
C THR A 233 -30.39 13.32 -33.11
N PHE A 234 -31.51 12.65 -33.38
CA PHE A 234 -32.34 12.85 -34.59
C PHE A 234 -33.77 13.33 -34.28
N LYS A 235 -34.00 13.87 -33.08
CA LYS A 235 -35.34 14.15 -32.51
C LYS A 235 -36.25 14.97 -33.41
N TRP A 236 -35.72 15.98 -34.10
CA TRP A 236 -36.50 16.94 -34.87
C TRP A 236 -36.46 16.64 -36.36
N GLY A 237 -37.46 17.19 -37.08
CA GLY A 237 -37.51 17.18 -38.53
C GLY A 237 -38.64 16.34 -39.13
N GLU A 238 -38.64 16.23 -40.45
CA GLU A 238 -39.74 15.71 -41.28
C GLU A 238 -39.53 14.25 -41.71
N GLY A 239 -40.53 13.69 -42.41
CA GLY A 239 -40.43 12.36 -43.01
C GLY A 239 -40.88 11.22 -42.10
N GLY A 240 -41.80 11.46 -41.18
CA GLY A 240 -42.38 10.44 -40.31
C GLY A 240 -41.86 10.41 -38.87
N ALA A 241 -42.44 9.55 -38.05
CA ALA A 241 -42.12 9.43 -36.63
C ALA A 241 -40.77 8.74 -36.41
N LEU A 242 -39.97 9.27 -35.49
CA LEU A 242 -38.71 8.67 -35.02
C LEU A 242 -38.98 7.84 -33.77
N THR A 243 -38.39 6.64 -33.71
CA THR A 243 -38.25 5.84 -32.49
C THR A 243 -36.79 5.51 -32.26
N TYR A 244 -36.41 5.34 -30.99
CA TYR A 244 -35.05 4.96 -30.58
C TYR A 244 -35.11 3.81 -29.59
N GLU A 245 -34.45 2.71 -29.92
CA GLU A 245 -34.37 1.52 -29.07
C GLU A 245 -33.02 0.84 -29.26
N ASN A 246 -32.34 0.48 -28.16
CA ASN A 246 -31.07 -0.25 -28.17
C ASN A 246 -29.98 0.32 -29.09
N GLY A 247 -29.86 1.65 -29.19
CA GLY A 247 -28.86 2.31 -30.04
C GLY A 247 -29.23 2.40 -31.52
N GLU A 248 -30.47 2.04 -31.88
CA GLU A 248 -31.00 2.10 -33.24
C GLU A 248 -32.07 3.18 -33.36
N TYR A 249 -31.94 4.01 -34.39
CA TYR A 249 -32.95 4.99 -34.78
C TYR A 249 -33.79 4.41 -35.90
N THR A 250 -35.11 4.40 -35.74
CA THR A 250 -36.05 3.95 -36.78
C THR A 250 -36.98 5.08 -37.15
N VAL A 251 -37.05 5.37 -38.44
CA VAL A 251 -38.04 6.29 -39.01
C VAL A 251 -38.97 5.48 -39.92
N VAL A 252 -40.26 5.54 -39.62
CA VAL A 252 -41.31 5.04 -40.51
C VAL A 252 -41.78 6.21 -41.35
N MET A 253 -41.32 6.26 -42.59
CA MET A 253 -41.70 7.29 -43.55
C MET A 253 -43.20 7.16 -43.86
N ASP A 254 -43.94 8.23 -43.64
CA ASP A 254 -45.41 8.28 -43.70
C ASP A 254 -45.94 8.96 -44.97
N GLY A 255 -45.06 9.35 -45.91
CA GLY A 255 -45.43 10.08 -47.10
C GLY A 255 -45.69 11.58 -46.86
N SER A 256 -45.43 12.12 -45.66
CA SER A 256 -45.60 13.55 -45.36
C SER A 256 -44.52 14.44 -45.96
N GLY A 257 -43.33 13.88 -46.20
CA GLY A 257 -42.19 14.64 -46.68
C GLY A 257 -40.95 13.78 -46.87
N ARG A 258 -39.87 14.41 -47.31
CA ARG A 258 -38.56 13.75 -47.44
C ARG A 258 -37.98 13.45 -46.06
N LEU A 259 -37.02 12.53 -45.99
CA LEU A 259 -36.29 12.31 -44.75
C LEU A 259 -35.43 13.53 -44.46
N VAL A 260 -35.68 14.19 -43.32
CA VAL A 260 -34.78 15.18 -42.75
C VAL A 260 -34.88 15.07 -41.24
N LYS A 261 -33.86 14.52 -40.58
CA LYS A 261 -33.80 14.40 -39.13
C LYS A 261 -32.54 15.03 -38.56
N TRP A 262 -32.65 15.75 -37.45
CA TRP A 262 -31.53 16.46 -36.82
C TRP A 262 -31.87 16.86 -35.37
N ASN A 263 -30.86 17.31 -34.64
CA ASN A 263 -31.05 18.08 -33.41
C ASN A 263 -29.94 19.12 -33.26
N THR A 264 -30.30 20.41 -33.23
CA THR A 264 -29.36 21.53 -33.09
C THR A 264 -29.15 21.99 -31.65
N ASN A 265 -29.67 21.25 -30.68
CA ASN A 265 -29.36 21.43 -29.27
C ASN A 265 -29.08 20.08 -28.60
N PRO A 266 -28.21 19.21 -29.18
CA PRO A 266 -27.95 17.92 -28.59
C PRO A 266 -26.92 18.07 -27.47
N GLU A 267 -27.09 17.32 -26.38
CA GLU A 267 -26.03 17.15 -25.36
C GLU A 267 -24.81 16.41 -25.92
N THR A 268 -24.87 16.01 -27.19
CA THR A 268 -23.89 15.22 -27.92
C THR A 268 -23.04 16.04 -28.89
N SER A 269 -23.11 17.38 -28.82
CA SER A 269 -22.30 18.28 -29.67
C SER A 269 -20.82 18.14 -29.33
N VAL A 270 -20.06 17.47 -30.20
CA VAL A 270 -18.61 17.25 -30.03
C VAL A 270 -17.81 18.06 -31.02
N TYR A 271 -16.81 18.77 -30.53
CA TYR A 271 -15.84 19.47 -31.36
C TYR A 271 -14.86 18.50 -32.03
N LEU A 272 -14.56 18.76 -33.31
CA LEU A 272 -13.50 18.11 -34.09
C LEU A 272 -12.40 19.13 -34.34
N LYS A 273 -11.13 18.74 -34.25
CA LYS A 273 -10.01 19.66 -34.42
C LYS A 273 -9.97 20.26 -35.84
N ASP A 274 -9.81 21.59 -35.92
CA ASP A 274 -9.68 22.27 -37.21
C ASP A 274 -8.44 21.77 -37.97
N LYS A 275 -8.57 21.68 -39.30
CA LYS A 275 -7.52 21.20 -40.22
C LYS A 275 -7.07 19.75 -40.01
N THR A 276 -7.77 18.98 -39.19
CA THR A 276 -7.53 17.54 -39.02
C THR A 276 -8.47 16.73 -39.90
N GLN A 277 -8.00 15.60 -40.42
CA GLN A 277 -8.79 14.69 -41.25
C GLN A 277 -9.53 13.68 -40.38
N TYR A 278 -10.83 13.51 -40.63
CA TYR A 278 -11.68 12.53 -39.95
C TYR A 278 -12.52 11.73 -40.93
N THR A 279 -12.91 10.55 -40.48
CA THR A 279 -13.88 9.70 -41.16
C THR A 279 -15.11 9.53 -40.27
N MET A 280 -16.29 9.77 -40.83
CA MET A 280 -17.57 9.45 -40.23
C MET A 280 -18.12 8.17 -40.85
N SER A 281 -18.62 7.25 -40.03
CA SER A 281 -19.27 6.02 -40.49
C SER A 281 -20.53 5.72 -39.68
N CYS A 282 -21.45 4.99 -40.31
CA CYS A 282 -22.65 4.45 -39.66
C CYS A 282 -23.20 3.27 -40.47
N GLU A 283 -24.09 2.50 -39.86
CA GLU A 283 -24.86 1.48 -40.57
C GLU A 283 -26.28 2.01 -40.84
N MET A 284 -26.76 1.82 -42.06
CA MET A 284 -28.12 2.15 -42.47
C MET A 284 -28.86 0.89 -42.91
N TYR A 285 -30.17 0.87 -42.69
CA TYR A 285 -31.07 -0.21 -43.07
C TYR A 285 -32.21 0.35 -43.90
N VAL A 286 -32.52 -0.34 -45.00
CA VAL A 286 -33.65 0.00 -45.86
C VAL A 286 -34.66 -1.15 -45.83
N GLY A 287 -35.87 -0.87 -45.37
CA GLY A 287 -36.96 -1.84 -45.35
C GLY A 287 -37.41 -2.25 -46.76
N ALA A 288 -37.96 -3.45 -46.87
CA ALA A 288 -38.60 -3.93 -48.10
C ALA A 288 -39.82 -3.07 -48.50
N ASP A 289 -40.43 -2.40 -47.53
CA ASP A 289 -41.54 -1.47 -47.66
C ASP A 289 -41.12 -0.05 -48.11
N TYR A 290 -39.81 0.25 -48.14
CA TYR A 290 -39.33 1.59 -48.47
C TYR A 290 -39.44 1.91 -49.97
N THR A 291 -40.19 2.97 -50.31
CA THR A 291 -40.56 3.33 -51.69
C THR A 291 -39.73 4.46 -52.31
N GLY A 292 -38.83 5.10 -51.55
CA GLY A 292 -37.99 6.20 -52.03
C GLY A 292 -36.75 5.78 -52.83
N ASP A 293 -36.11 6.76 -53.49
CA ASP A 293 -34.79 6.60 -54.08
C ASP A 293 -33.71 6.53 -52.98
N VAL A 294 -33.29 5.29 -52.69
CA VAL A 294 -32.23 4.98 -51.72
C VAL A 294 -30.94 5.73 -51.99
N THR A 295 -30.63 6.05 -53.25
CA THR A 295 -29.39 6.77 -53.62
C THR A 295 -29.38 8.22 -53.18
N GLN A 296 -30.46 8.70 -52.58
CA GLN A 296 -30.53 10.02 -51.97
C GLN A 296 -30.33 9.99 -50.46
N VAL A 297 -30.25 8.83 -49.79
CA VAL A 297 -30.15 8.73 -48.32
C VAL A 297 -28.68 8.82 -47.87
N PHE A 298 -28.39 9.71 -46.92
CA PHE A 298 -27.05 9.93 -46.35
C PHE A 298 -27.14 10.60 -44.97
N ALA A 299 -26.05 10.56 -44.22
CA ALA A 299 -25.91 11.27 -42.95
C ALA A 299 -24.78 12.31 -43.04
N ASN A 300 -24.89 13.40 -42.27
CA ASN A 300 -23.86 14.42 -42.14
C ASN A 300 -23.54 14.67 -40.68
N TYR A 301 -22.34 15.21 -40.45
CA TYR A 301 -22.00 16.00 -39.28
C TYR A 301 -21.85 17.46 -39.71
N ALA A 302 -22.61 18.35 -39.08
CA ALA A 302 -22.74 19.75 -39.50
C ALA A 302 -22.74 20.70 -38.29
N TYR A 303 -22.61 22.01 -38.54
CA TYR A 303 -22.74 23.03 -37.49
C TYR A 303 -23.74 24.14 -37.84
N THR A 304 -24.36 24.73 -36.80
CA THR A 304 -25.55 25.61 -36.93
C THR A 304 -25.27 26.96 -37.57
N ASP A 305 -24.09 27.54 -37.36
CA ASP A 305 -23.65 28.80 -37.98
C ASP A 305 -23.31 28.60 -39.48
N GLY A 306 -24.35 28.36 -40.28
CA GLY A 306 -24.30 28.25 -41.73
C GLY A 306 -24.81 26.93 -42.32
N GLY A 307 -25.31 26.01 -41.49
CA GLY A 307 -25.76 24.67 -41.95
C GLY A 307 -24.66 23.92 -42.72
N GLN A 308 -23.41 24.25 -42.43
CA GLN A 308 -22.26 23.80 -43.18
C GLN A 308 -21.96 22.36 -42.79
N VAL A 309 -21.83 21.52 -43.80
CA VAL A 309 -21.49 20.11 -43.66
C VAL A 309 -19.98 20.00 -43.48
N LEU A 310 -19.55 19.41 -42.36
CA LEU A 310 -18.15 19.11 -42.09
C LEU A 310 -17.75 17.79 -42.73
N ILE A 311 -18.60 16.77 -42.51
CA ILE A 311 -18.41 15.42 -43.03
C ILE A 311 -19.77 14.92 -43.51
N GLN A 312 -19.79 14.28 -44.68
CA GLN A 312 -20.97 13.62 -45.23
C GLN A 312 -20.60 12.17 -45.57
N THR A 313 -21.45 11.20 -45.21
CA THR A 313 -21.27 9.82 -45.67
C THR A 313 -21.49 9.71 -47.18
N SER A 314 -20.94 8.66 -47.80
CA SER A 314 -21.46 8.19 -49.08
C SER A 314 -22.97 7.98 -48.99
N ARG A 315 -23.65 8.21 -50.11
CA ARG A 315 -25.06 7.85 -50.23
C ARG A 315 -25.18 6.33 -50.36
N LEU A 316 -26.35 5.78 -50.05
CA LEU A 316 -26.58 4.35 -50.27
C LEU A 316 -26.48 3.98 -51.76
N PRO A 317 -25.94 2.81 -52.09
CA PRO A 317 -25.87 2.34 -53.47
C PRO A 317 -27.28 2.00 -54.00
N ARG A 318 -27.47 2.08 -55.33
CA ARG A 318 -28.79 1.85 -55.96
C ARG A 318 -29.34 0.45 -55.69
N ASP A 319 -28.44 -0.52 -55.64
CA ASP A 319 -28.68 -1.95 -55.42
C ASP A 319 -28.53 -2.34 -53.94
N VAL A 320 -28.66 -1.38 -53.00
CA VAL A 320 -28.61 -1.66 -51.57
C VAL A 320 -29.57 -2.81 -51.21
N PRO A 321 -29.09 -3.86 -50.54
CA PRO A 321 -29.95 -4.97 -50.15
C PRO A 321 -31.02 -4.48 -49.17
N ARG A 322 -32.26 -4.89 -49.42
CA ARG A 322 -33.36 -4.62 -48.50
C ARG A 322 -33.26 -5.53 -47.28
N ASN A 323 -33.82 -5.05 -46.18
CA ASN A 323 -33.82 -5.72 -44.89
C ASN A 323 -32.42 -6.12 -44.36
N THR A 324 -31.39 -5.40 -44.77
CA THR A 324 -30.00 -5.65 -44.38
C THR A 324 -29.35 -4.35 -43.91
N TRP A 325 -28.52 -4.42 -42.88
CA TRP A 325 -27.68 -3.31 -42.45
C TRP A 325 -26.46 -3.16 -43.37
N VAL A 326 -26.22 -1.94 -43.84
CA VAL A 326 -25.11 -1.63 -44.75
C VAL A 326 -24.32 -0.46 -44.18
N MET A 327 -22.99 -0.60 -44.13
CA MET A 327 -22.11 0.47 -43.69
C MET A 327 -21.95 1.53 -44.78
N VAL A 328 -22.07 2.79 -44.40
CA VAL A 328 -21.69 3.95 -45.22
C VAL A 328 -20.69 4.80 -44.47
N LYS A 329 -19.78 5.46 -45.21
CA LYS A 329 -18.73 6.29 -44.63
C LYS A 329 -18.41 7.49 -45.48
N GLY A 330 -17.79 8.50 -44.90
CA GLY A 330 -17.22 9.63 -45.62
C GLY A 330 -16.09 10.27 -44.85
N THR A 331 -15.13 10.80 -45.59
CA THR A 331 -13.88 11.35 -45.05
C THR A 331 -13.75 12.79 -45.49
N SER A 332 -13.35 13.66 -44.57
CA SER A 332 -13.14 15.08 -44.84
C SER A 332 -12.04 15.64 -43.95
N THR A 333 -11.33 16.66 -44.45
CA THR A 333 -10.48 17.50 -43.60
C THR A 333 -11.35 18.63 -43.06
N ILE A 334 -11.44 18.74 -41.74
CA ILE A 334 -12.25 19.75 -41.08
C ILE A 334 -11.73 21.13 -41.43
N ASP A 335 -12.62 22.01 -41.86
CA ASP A 335 -12.31 23.40 -42.16
C ASP A 335 -13.46 24.27 -41.65
N TYR A 336 -13.26 24.90 -40.50
CA TYR A 336 -14.24 25.86 -39.97
C TYR A 336 -14.15 27.24 -40.62
N GLN A 337 -13.22 27.47 -41.57
CA GLN A 337 -13.03 28.72 -42.30
C GLN A 337 -12.85 29.94 -41.38
N GLY A 338 -12.16 29.75 -40.25
CA GLY A 338 -11.95 30.78 -39.24
C GLY A 338 -13.18 31.13 -38.39
N ARG A 339 -14.25 30.32 -38.44
CA ARG A 339 -15.43 30.46 -37.58
C ARG A 339 -15.32 29.52 -36.37
N GLU A 340 -15.76 29.96 -35.20
CA GLU A 340 -15.90 29.07 -34.05
C GLU A 340 -17.25 28.34 -34.14
N PRO A 341 -17.29 27.00 -34.23
CA PRO A 341 -18.55 26.27 -34.35
C PRO A 341 -19.35 26.35 -33.05
N LYS A 342 -20.57 26.89 -33.11
CA LYS A 342 -21.43 27.05 -31.93
C LYS A 342 -22.05 25.75 -31.44
N VAL A 343 -22.62 24.97 -32.35
CA VAL A 343 -23.21 23.65 -32.06
C VAL A 343 -22.94 22.73 -33.24
N LEU A 344 -22.37 21.56 -32.96
CA LEU A 344 -22.16 20.49 -33.92
C LEU A 344 -23.20 19.39 -33.70
N TYR A 345 -23.68 18.78 -34.78
CA TYR A 345 -24.76 17.80 -34.72
C TYR A 345 -24.81 16.90 -35.94
N PHE A 346 -25.41 15.72 -35.74
CA PHE A 346 -25.74 14.82 -36.84
C PHE A 346 -27.01 15.26 -37.57
N THR A 347 -27.02 15.04 -38.88
CA THR A 347 -28.24 15.09 -39.69
C THR A 347 -28.38 13.81 -40.50
N TRP A 348 -29.61 13.37 -40.72
CA TRP A 348 -29.94 12.22 -41.56
C TRP A 348 -30.99 12.63 -42.57
N GLN A 349 -30.64 12.62 -43.86
CA GLN A 349 -31.38 13.39 -44.87
C GLN A 349 -31.47 12.69 -46.23
N THR A 350 -32.36 13.22 -47.07
CA THR A 350 -32.47 12.94 -48.51
C THR A 350 -32.37 14.22 -49.35
N VAL A 351 -31.71 14.16 -50.51
CA VAL A 351 -31.36 15.37 -51.31
C VAL A 351 -32.53 15.95 -52.12
N SER A 352 -33.36 15.13 -52.79
CA SER A 352 -34.35 15.59 -53.78
C SER A 352 -35.72 14.91 -53.59
N ASN A 353 -36.77 15.54 -54.15
CA ASN A 353 -38.19 15.35 -53.85
C ASN A 353 -39.06 14.93 -55.06
N THR A 354 -38.54 14.13 -55.99
CA THR A 354 -39.39 13.61 -57.10
C THR A 354 -40.33 12.49 -56.66
N THR A 355 -40.07 11.82 -55.53
CA THR A 355 -40.94 10.80 -54.94
C THR A 355 -40.90 10.93 -53.43
N ILE A 356 -42.05 11.12 -52.79
CA ILE A 356 -42.13 11.19 -51.33
C ILE A 356 -42.10 9.75 -50.80
N PRO A 357 -41.06 9.37 -50.03
CA PRO A 357 -40.91 8.00 -49.57
C PRO A 357 -41.97 7.63 -48.53
N THR A 358 -42.39 6.37 -48.57
CA THR A 358 -43.04 5.66 -47.47
C THR A 358 -42.15 4.50 -47.04
N GLY A 359 -42.44 3.91 -45.89
CA GLY A 359 -41.79 2.69 -45.41
C GLY A 359 -40.60 2.94 -44.49
N THR A 360 -39.84 1.89 -44.19
CA THR A 360 -38.95 1.89 -43.03
C THR A 360 -37.50 2.22 -43.40
N LEU A 361 -36.90 3.17 -42.68
CA LEU A 361 -35.46 3.40 -42.67
C LEU A 361 -34.92 3.28 -41.24
N LYS A 362 -33.70 2.77 -41.08
CA LYS A 362 -33.00 2.79 -39.79
C LYS A 362 -31.55 3.23 -39.94
N ILE A 363 -30.99 3.78 -38.86
CA ILE A 363 -29.57 4.13 -38.74
C ILE A 363 -29.06 3.74 -37.35
N ARG A 364 -27.81 3.28 -37.25
CA ARG A 364 -27.14 2.95 -35.97
C ARG A 364 -25.63 3.09 -36.08
N LYS A 365 -24.93 2.89 -34.95
CA LYS A 365 -23.46 2.84 -34.87
C LYS A 365 -22.78 4.09 -35.47
N LEU A 366 -23.27 5.27 -35.09
CA LEU A 366 -22.66 6.54 -35.47
C LEU A 366 -21.25 6.64 -34.88
N LYS A 367 -20.24 6.73 -35.75
CA LYS A 367 -18.83 6.86 -35.37
C LYS A 367 -18.20 8.01 -36.13
N ILE A 368 -17.38 8.77 -35.42
CA ILE A 368 -16.42 9.70 -36.01
C ILE A 368 -15.06 9.33 -35.43
N GLU A 369 -14.05 9.20 -36.29
CA GLU A 369 -12.69 8.84 -35.91
C GLU A 369 -11.67 9.63 -36.72
N GLU A 370 -10.53 9.94 -36.11
CA GLU A 370 -9.43 10.61 -36.80
C GLU A 370 -8.82 9.69 -37.86
N GLY A 371 -8.44 10.25 -39.01
CA GLY A 371 -7.83 9.55 -40.12
C GLY A 371 -8.74 9.29 -41.32
N ALA A 372 -8.17 8.65 -42.35
CA ALA A 372 -8.79 8.46 -43.65
C ALA A 372 -9.72 7.24 -43.74
N ASP A 373 -9.54 6.29 -42.82
CA ASP A 373 -10.18 4.99 -42.89
C ASP A 373 -11.23 4.82 -41.79
N ALA A 374 -12.36 4.21 -42.17
CA ALA A 374 -13.35 3.78 -41.19
C ALA A 374 -12.91 2.45 -40.61
N THR A 375 -12.90 2.34 -39.30
CA THR A 375 -12.61 1.11 -38.56
C THR A 375 -13.87 0.63 -37.83
N PRO A 376 -13.91 -0.62 -37.32
CA PRO A 376 -15.08 -1.17 -36.66
C PRO A 376 -15.67 -0.25 -35.58
N TYR A 377 -17.00 -0.33 -35.43
CA TYR A 377 -17.71 0.49 -34.45
C TYR A 377 -17.35 0.07 -33.02
N GLN A 378 -17.07 1.08 -32.20
CA GLN A 378 -16.91 0.98 -30.76
C GLN A 378 -17.43 2.27 -30.10
N PRO A 379 -17.89 2.24 -28.84
CA PRO A 379 -18.47 3.40 -28.16
C PRO A 379 -17.43 4.48 -27.86
N ASN A 380 -17.83 5.72 -27.61
CA ASN A 380 -16.86 6.71 -27.15
C ASN A 380 -16.40 6.37 -25.73
N LEU A 381 -15.12 6.01 -25.57
CA LEU A 381 -14.54 5.56 -24.30
C LEU A 381 -14.21 6.72 -23.34
N LEU A 382 -14.34 7.97 -23.78
CA LEU A 382 -14.12 9.16 -22.94
C LEU A 382 -15.37 9.54 -22.14
N VAL A 383 -16.54 8.99 -22.48
CA VAL A 383 -17.82 9.30 -21.86
C VAL A 383 -18.38 8.13 -21.06
N LYS A 384 -19.42 8.40 -20.26
CA LYS A 384 -20.10 7.38 -19.45
C LYS A 384 -20.67 6.26 -20.34
N PRO A 385 -20.59 4.99 -19.92
CA PRO A 385 -20.08 4.51 -18.62
C PRO A 385 -18.57 4.21 -18.58
N TYR A 386 -17.83 4.34 -19.69
CA TYR A 386 -16.47 3.80 -19.80
C TYR A 386 -15.39 4.72 -19.21
N GLN A 387 -15.41 6.01 -19.56
CA GLN A 387 -14.48 7.05 -19.08
C GLN A 387 -13.06 6.53 -18.76
N ILE A 388 -12.34 6.07 -19.79
CA ILE A 388 -11.03 5.44 -19.62
C ILE A 388 -9.89 6.46 -19.43
N SER A 389 -8.83 6.04 -18.75
CA SER A 389 -7.60 6.81 -18.56
C SER A 389 -6.37 5.90 -18.55
N LYS A 390 -5.22 6.41 -19.01
CA LYS A 390 -3.92 5.73 -18.82
C LYS A 390 -3.23 6.10 -17.50
N LEU A 391 -3.77 7.10 -16.80
CA LEU A 391 -3.28 7.58 -15.51
C LEU A 391 -4.32 7.33 -14.43
N PRO A 392 -3.89 7.05 -13.19
CA PRO A 392 -4.78 7.13 -12.03
C PRO A 392 -5.34 8.56 -11.93
N LEU A 393 -6.44 8.75 -11.22
CA LEU A 393 -6.97 10.10 -11.04
C LEU A 393 -5.98 10.95 -10.26
N ASN A 394 -5.76 12.17 -10.74
CA ASN A 394 -5.12 13.17 -9.89
C ASN A 394 -6.14 13.74 -8.92
N GLU A 395 -5.64 14.16 -7.76
CA GLU A 395 -6.44 14.85 -6.75
C GLU A 395 -7.07 16.12 -7.33
N ASN A 396 -8.37 16.29 -7.07
CA ASN A 396 -9.08 17.50 -7.43
C ASN A 396 -8.90 18.58 -6.35
N LEU A 397 -8.17 19.65 -6.67
CA LEU A 397 -7.93 20.78 -5.77
C LEU A 397 -9.11 21.78 -5.71
N ALA A 398 -10.20 21.54 -6.46
CA ALA A 398 -11.36 22.41 -6.43
C ALA A 398 -12.03 22.41 -5.05
N ASN A 399 -12.66 23.53 -4.69
CA ASN A 399 -13.37 23.67 -3.43
C ASN A 399 -14.47 22.59 -3.28
N LYS A 400 -14.38 21.75 -2.24
CA LYS A 400 -15.34 20.65 -2.00
C LYS A 400 -16.70 21.12 -1.49
N GLU A 401 -16.79 22.32 -0.92
CA GLU A 401 -18.04 22.92 -0.42
C GLU A 401 -18.82 23.64 -1.53
N GLN A 402 -18.18 23.92 -2.67
CA GLN A 402 -18.82 24.59 -3.78
C GLN A 402 -19.86 23.66 -4.43
N ALA A 403 -21.13 24.06 -4.32
CA ALA A 403 -22.23 23.36 -4.93
C ALA A 403 -22.26 23.55 -6.45
N PHE A 404 -22.60 22.47 -7.16
CA PHE A 404 -22.86 22.43 -8.60
C PHE A 404 -24.24 21.80 -8.86
N PRO A 405 -24.93 22.12 -9.98
CA PRO A 405 -24.49 23.02 -11.04
C PRO A 405 -24.61 24.51 -10.65
N ILE A 406 -23.75 25.34 -11.22
CA ILE A 406 -23.86 26.81 -11.16
C ILE A 406 -24.58 27.27 -12.42
N SER A 407 -25.51 28.22 -12.26
CA SER A 407 -26.25 28.85 -13.36
C SER A 407 -26.27 30.35 -13.14
N SER A 408 -25.66 31.12 -14.05
CA SER A 408 -25.49 32.57 -13.88
C SER A 408 -25.50 33.33 -15.19
N ARG A 409 -25.90 34.60 -15.13
CA ARG A 409 -25.78 35.59 -16.22
C ARG A 409 -24.77 36.69 -15.91
N GLN A 410 -24.10 36.60 -14.76
CA GLN A 410 -23.13 37.59 -14.32
C GLN A 410 -21.82 37.43 -15.09
N TYR A 411 -21.03 38.51 -15.12
CA TYR A 411 -19.71 38.49 -15.74
C TYR A 411 -18.77 37.50 -15.03
N LEU A 412 -18.72 37.58 -13.70
CA LEU A 412 -18.11 36.59 -12.83
C LEU A 412 -19.08 35.44 -12.62
N VAL A 413 -18.73 34.24 -13.06
CA VAL A 413 -19.60 33.05 -13.01
C VAL A 413 -19.22 32.15 -11.83
N TYR A 414 -17.93 32.07 -11.51
CA TYR A 414 -17.39 31.22 -10.44
C TYR A 414 -16.32 31.98 -9.67
N SER A 415 -16.32 31.86 -8.34
CA SER A 415 -15.26 32.37 -7.46
C SER A 415 -15.21 31.51 -6.20
N ALA A 416 -14.13 30.74 -6.01
CA ALA A 416 -13.94 29.93 -4.82
C ALA A 416 -12.46 29.76 -4.48
N GLU A 417 -12.16 29.48 -3.22
CA GLU A 417 -10.82 29.13 -2.75
C GLU A 417 -10.54 27.64 -2.99
N MET A 418 -9.44 27.33 -3.66
CA MET A 418 -8.96 25.96 -3.87
C MET A 418 -8.49 25.36 -2.54
N ILE A 419 -8.50 24.03 -2.45
CA ILE A 419 -8.06 23.27 -1.27
C ILE A 419 -6.61 23.60 -0.91
N GLU A 420 -5.77 23.72 -1.94
CA GLU A 420 -4.39 24.14 -1.81
C GLU A 420 -4.15 25.42 -2.61
N PRO A 421 -3.28 26.32 -2.12
CA PRO A 421 -2.92 27.51 -2.85
C PRO A 421 -2.09 27.19 -4.11
N PHE A 422 -2.20 28.05 -5.12
CA PHE A 422 -1.36 27.94 -6.31
C PHE A 422 0.09 28.32 -5.98
N ILE A 423 1.02 27.48 -6.41
CA ILE A 423 2.46 27.68 -6.31
C ILE A 423 3.01 28.22 -7.62
N ALA A 424 3.86 29.25 -7.56
CA ALA A 424 4.52 29.81 -8.72
C ALA A 424 5.38 28.76 -9.45
N ASN A 425 5.32 28.75 -10.79
CA ASN A 425 6.02 27.83 -11.68
C ASN A 425 5.61 26.34 -11.56
N GLN A 426 4.59 26.02 -10.76
CA GLN A 426 3.95 24.71 -10.76
C GLN A 426 2.88 24.67 -11.85
N THR A 427 2.88 23.65 -12.71
CA THR A 427 1.83 23.50 -13.72
C THR A 427 0.56 22.92 -13.11
N TYR A 428 -0.58 23.42 -13.56
CA TYR A 428 -1.91 22.94 -13.22
C TYR A 428 -2.74 22.77 -14.50
N THR A 429 -3.70 21.85 -14.44
CA THR A 429 -4.71 21.69 -15.48
C THR A 429 -6.11 21.83 -14.88
N LEU A 430 -6.87 22.79 -15.39
CA LEU A 430 -8.27 23.04 -15.06
C LEU A 430 -9.16 22.41 -16.14
N THR A 431 -10.10 21.57 -15.74
CA THR A 431 -11.15 21.02 -16.60
C THR A 431 -12.52 21.43 -16.07
N LEU A 432 -13.39 21.91 -16.95
CA LEU A 432 -14.74 22.38 -16.63
C LEU A 432 -15.74 21.73 -17.57
N LYS A 433 -16.87 21.25 -17.04
CA LYS A 433 -18.04 20.89 -17.84
C LYS A 433 -19.12 21.95 -17.67
N GLY A 434 -19.61 22.53 -18.77
CA GLY A 434 -20.60 23.60 -18.73
C GLY A 434 -20.86 24.25 -20.09
N ARG A 435 -22.00 24.95 -20.19
CA ARG A 435 -22.44 25.65 -21.41
C ARG A 435 -22.24 27.15 -21.29
N LYS A 436 -21.85 27.77 -22.40
CA LYS A 436 -21.72 29.23 -22.56
C LYS A 436 -22.31 29.69 -23.90
N PRO A 437 -22.69 30.96 -24.06
CA PRO A 437 -22.99 31.52 -25.37
C PRO A 437 -21.77 31.37 -26.29
N GLY A 438 -21.99 31.08 -27.58
CA GLY A 438 -20.90 30.80 -28.52
C GLY A 438 -19.90 31.95 -28.76
N THR A 439 -20.25 33.19 -28.39
CA THR A 439 -19.33 34.34 -28.47
C THR A 439 -18.53 34.58 -27.19
N GLN A 440 -18.79 33.79 -26.15
CA GLN A 440 -18.12 33.91 -24.85
C GLN A 440 -16.95 32.92 -24.77
N SER A 441 -15.97 33.21 -23.94
CA SER A 441 -14.92 32.29 -23.46
C SER A 441 -15.05 32.12 -21.95
N PHE A 442 -14.66 30.96 -21.44
CA PHE A 442 -14.41 30.80 -20.00
C PHE A 442 -13.01 31.34 -19.72
N ARG A 443 -12.94 32.58 -19.21
CA ARG A 443 -11.66 33.21 -18.87
C ARG A 443 -11.34 33.00 -17.40
N VAL A 444 -10.15 32.45 -17.15
CA VAL A 444 -9.69 32.08 -15.81
C VAL A 444 -8.81 33.17 -15.25
N TYR A 445 -9.05 33.51 -13.98
CA TYR A 445 -8.25 34.44 -13.22
C TYR A 445 -7.87 33.82 -11.87
N THR A 446 -6.74 34.27 -11.32
CA THR A 446 -6.40 34.08 -9.91
C THR A 446 -6.47 35.40 -9.17
N THR A 447 -7.02 35.39 -7.97
CA THR A 447 -7.13 36.59 -7.12
C THR A 447 -6.15 36.51 -5.97
N GLY A 448 -5.43 37.61 -5.73
CA GLY A 448 -4.61 37.82 -4.53
C GLY A 448 -5.21 38.91 -3.64
N PRO A 449 -4.58 39.22 -2.49
CA PRO A 449 -5.12 40.16 -1.49
C PRO A 449 -5.52 41.54 -2.04
N ASN A 450 -4.91 41.99 -3.14
CA ASN A 450 -5.07 43.36 -3.67
C ASN A 450 -5.45 43.43 -5.16
N ASN A 451 -5.49 42.33 -5.91
CA ASN A 451 -5.73 42.37 -7.36
C ASN A 451 -6.14 41.00 -7.96
N THR A 452 -6.68 41.03 -9.18
CA THR A 452 -7.08 39.86 -9.97
C THR A 452 -6.22 39.77 -11.23
N SER A 453 -5.61 38.62 -11.49
CA SER A 453 -4.69 38.39 -12.62
C SER A 453 -5.26 37.40 -13.61
N ASN A 454 -5.23 37.74 -14.89
CA ASN A 454 -5.66 36.84 -15.97
C ASN A 454 -4.65 35.69 -16.11
N ILE A 455 -5.17 34.47 -16.22
CA ILE A 455 -4.41 33.25 -16.46
C ILE A 455 -4.53 32.82 -17.92
N GLY A 456 -5.73 32.89 -18.49
CA GLY A 456 -5.98 32.49 -19.87
C GLY A 456 -7.44 32.14 -20.14
N ASP A 457 -7.73 31.83 -21.40
CA ASP A 457 -9.04 31.34 -21.84
C ASP A 457 -9.01 29.82 -21.95
N MET A 458 -10.05 29.15 -21.46
CA MET A 458 -10.20 27.70 -21.61
C MET A 458 -10.57 27.35 -23.06
N GLU A 459 -9.98 26.27 -23.55
CA GLU A 459 -10.21 25.71 -24.89
C GLU A 459 -11.18 24.54 -24.82
N ILE A 460 -11.91 24.28 -25.91
CA ILE A 460 -12.81 23.13 -25.99
C ILE A 460 -12.04 21.81 -26.02
N VAL A 461 -12.56 20.77 -25.37
CA VAL A 461 -11.96 19.43 -25.36
C VAL A 461 -12.59 18.57 -26.45
N GLU A 462 -11.77 18.07 -27.36
CA GLU A 462 -12.20 17.13 -28.39
C GLU A 462 -12.81 15.85 -27.79
N GLY A 463 -13.81 15.30 -28.47
CA GLY A 463 -14.44 14.05 -28.06
C GLY A 463 -15.37 14.16 -26.84
N LEU A 464 -15.46 15.33 -26.20
CA LEU A 464 -16.30 15.59 -25.03
C LEU A 464 -17.21 16.79 -25.27
N ALA A 465 -18.52 16.59 -25.07
CA ALA A 465 -19.49 17.68 -25.16
C ALA A 465 -19.39 18.62 -23.96
N ASP A 466 -19.60 19.91 -24.20
CA ASP A 466 -19.64 20.98 -23.17
C ASP A 466 -18.43 20.98 -22.22
N THR A 467 -17.27 20.49 -22.67
CA THR A 467 -16.08 20.34 -21.82
C THR A 467 -14.97 21.26 -22.28
N TRP A 468 -14.37 21.97 -21.32
CA TRP A 468 -13.37 23.00 -21.54
C TRP A 468 -12.13 22.70 -20.68
N ARG A 469 -10.94 23.05 -21.17
CA ARG A 469 -9.68 22.83 -20.48
C ARG A 469 -8.73 24.02 -20.61
N LEU A 470 -7.99 24.29 -19.53
CA LEU A 470 -6.85 25.20 -19.54
C LEU A 470 -5.71 24.58 -18.74
N THR A 471 -4.57 24.40 -19.39
CA THR A 471 -3.31 24.06 -18.72
C THR A 471 -2.50 25.33 -18.56
N PHE A 472 -2.08 25.64 -17.34
CA PHE A 472 -1.37 26.88 -17.04
C PHE A 472 -0.29 26.69 -15.98
N THR A 473 0.74 27.54 -16.05
CA THR A 473 1.84 27.60 -15.09
C THR A 473 1.90 29.03 -14.58
N PRO A 474 1.28 29.35 -13.43
CA PRO A 474 1.22 30.72 -12.94
C PRO A 474 2.62 31.17 -12.48
N THR A 475 3.03 32.36 -12.87
CA THR A 475 4.26 33.00 -12.37
C THR A 475 3.98 33.75 -11.06
N SER A 476 5.02 34.16 -10.34
CA SER A 476 4.86 35.03 -9.16
C SER A 476 4.12 36.34 -9.47
N ALA A 477 4.18 36.83 -10.71
CA ALA A 477 3.42 37.99 -11.15
C ALA A 477 1.93 37.66 -11.34
N ASN A 478 1.59 36.49 -11.90
CA ASN A 478 0.19 36.03 -11.98
C ASN A 478 -0.42 35.87 -10.59
N LEU A 479 0.38 35.41 -9.63
CA LEU A 479 -0.04 35.26 -8.23
C LEU A 479 0.00 36.57 -7.43
N ASN A 480 0.17 37.73 -8.09
CA ASN A 480 0.19 39.06 -7.49
C ASN A 480 1.20 39.23 -6.34
N GLY A 481 2.36 38.58 -6.44
CA GLY A 481 3.38 38.58 -5.39
C GLY A 481 2.99 37.82 -4.12
N SER A 482 1.79 37.23 -4.07
CA SER A 482 1.39 36.29 -3.03
C SER A 482 2.11 34.97 -3.27
N ALA A 483 2.69 34.41 -2.21
CA ALA A 483 3.25 33.07 -2.26
C ALA A 483 2.17 31.98 -2.28
N SER A 484 0.88 32.33 -2.02
CA SER A 484 -0.19 31.35 -1.82
C SER A 484 -1.61 31.87 -2.08
N PRO A 485 -1.96 32.44 -3.25
CA PRO A 485 -3.36 32.72 -3.55
C PRO A 485 -4.12 31.41 -3.81
N SER A 486 -5.26 31.24 -3.16
CA SER A 486 -6.12 30.07 -3.32
C SER A 486 -7.34 30.36 -4.20
N THR A 487 -7.72 31.62 -4.42
CA THR A 487 -8.95 31.94 -5.15
C THR A 487 -8.79 31.80 -6.65
N LEU A 488 -9.60 30.92 -7.24
CA LEU A 488 -9.79 30.81 -8.68
C LEU A 488 -11.13 31.44 -9.07
N GLN A 489 -11.10 32.27 -10.12
CA GLN A 489 -12.28 32.92 -10.68
C GLN A 489 -12.44 32.56 -12.14
N ILE A 490 -13.70 32.36 -12.57
CA ILE A 490 -14.03 32.14 -13.97
C ILE A 490 -15.05 33.18 -14.41
N TYR A 491 -14.73 33.88 -15.48
CA TYR A 491 -15.55 34.89 -16.11
C TYR A 491 -16.07 34.39 -17.46
N GLN A 492 -17.26 34.82 -17.85
CA GLN A 492 -17.67 34.75 -19.25
C GLN A 492 -17.16 36.00 -19.97
N PHE A 493 -16.25 35.84 -20.92
CA PHE A 493 -15.62 36.95 -21.63
C PHE A 493 -16.04 36.98 -23.11
N PRO A 494 -16.38 38.13 -23.73
CA PRO A 494 -16.32 39.49 -23.20
C PRO A 494 -17.60 39.95 -22.50
N GLN A 495 -17.46 40.89 -21.56
CA GLN A 495 -18.56 41.46 -20.76
C GLN A 495 -19.70 42.06 -21.58
N ALA A 496 -19.43 42.54 -22.80
CA ALA A 496 -20.44 43.19 -23.63
C ALA A 496 -21.51 42.22 -24.18
N THR A 497 -21.21 40.92 -24.29
CA THR A 497 -22.08 39.92 -24.92
C THR A 497 -22.46 38.79 -23.96
N MET A 498 -22.47 39.09 -22.65
CA MET A 498 -22.86 38.15 -21.60
C MET A 498 -24.23 37.51 -21.87
N GLY A 499 -24.33 36.24 -21.53
CA GLY A 499 -25.55 35.47 -21.63
C GLY A 499 -25.67 34.46 -20.49
N GLN A 500 -26.54 33.48 -20.70
CA GLN A 500 -26.73 32.39 -19.76
C GLN A 500 -25.52 31.45 -19.81
N VAL A 501 -24.91 31.22 -18.65
CA VAL A 501 -23.81 30.28 -18.47
C VAL A 501 -24.17 29.26 -17.42
N THR A 502 -23.73 28.03 -17.64
CA THR A 502 -23.85 26.92 -16.69
C THR A 502 -22.48 26.28 -16.47
N ILE A 503 -22.22 25.84 -15.25
CA ILE A 503 -21.05 25.03 -14.90
C ILE A 503 -21.58 23.82 -14.12
N ASP A 504 -21.50 22.64 -14.72
CA ASP A 504 -21.99 21.39 -14.13
C ASP A 504 -20.96 20.76 -13.19
N SER A 505 -19.68 20.96 -13.48
CA SER A 505 -18.59 20.46 -12.66
C SER A 505 -17.27 21.17 -13.00
N LEU A 506 -16.35 21.18 -12.04
CA LEU A 506 -15.01 21.74 -12.18
C LEU A 506 -14.01 20.84 -11.49
N LYS A 507 -12.88 20.59 -12.16
CA LYS A 507 -11.74 19.84 -11.64
C LYS A 507 -10.46 20.61 -11.88
N ILE A 508 -9.60 20.74 -10.87
CA ILE A 508 -8.27 21.29 -11.03
C ILE A 508 -7.23 20.32 -10.48
N GLU A 509 -6.20 20.06 -11.27
CA GLU A 509 -5.21 19.01 -11.02
C GLU A 509 -3.80 19.61 -11.14
N LYS A 510 -2.84 19.07 -10.37
CA LYS A 510 -1.42 19.39 -10.58
C LYS A 510 -0.91 18.65 -11.83
N GLY A 511 -0.04 19.30 -12.59
CA GLY A 511 0.55 18.76 -13.81
C GLY A 511 -0.17 19.23 -15.09
N ASP A 512 0.39 18.81 -16.21
CA ASP A 512 -0.03 19.14 -17.57
C ASP A 512 -1.01 18.13 -18.18
N ILE A 513 -1.23 16.99 -17.50
CA ILE A 513 -2.16 15.94 -17.95
C ILE A 513 -3.42 15.97 -17.07
N ALA A 514 -4.55 16.27 -17.70
CA ALA A 514 -5.86 16.12 -17.07
C ALA A 514 -6.31 14.65 -17.06
N THR A 515 -6.97 14.27 -15.97
CA THR A 515 -7.65 12.97 -15.87
C THR A 515 -9.16 13.15 -15.91
N PRO A 516 -9.96 12.10 -16.13
CA PRO A 516 -11.41 12.22 -16.19
C PRO A 516 -12.00 12.95 -14.97
N ASN A 517 -13.03 13.78 -15.20
CA ASN A 517 -13.74 14.47 -14.13
C ASN A 517 -14.80 13.57 -13.49
N ILE A 518 -14.31 12.62 -12.71
CA ILE A 518 -15.06 11.62 -11.94
C ILE A 518 -14.46 11.54 -10.54
N SER A 519 -15.21 10.98 -9.59
CA SER A 519 -14.73 10.83 -8.22
C SER A 519 -13.66 9.76 -8.07
N GLU A 520 -13.78 8.66 -8.81
CA GLU A 520 -12.89 7.49 -8.76
C GLU A 520 -13.06 6.65 -10.03
N HIS A 521 -12.04 5.87 -10.38
CA HIS A 521 -12.21 4.74 -11.28
C HIS A 521 -12.65 3.51 -10.50
N ARG A 522 -13.50 2.67 -11.11
CA ARG A 522 -13.92 1.40 -10.50
C ARG A 522 -12.91 0.29 -10.73
N TYR A 523 -12.23 0.31 -11.88
CA TYR A 523 -11.36 -0.75 -12.33
C TYR A 523 -10.01 -0.21 -12.80
N PHE A 524 -8.96 -1.01 -12.63
CA PHE A 524 -7.68 -0.84 -13.29
C PHE A 524 -7.34 -2.10 -14.07
N GLY A 525 -6.68 -1.93 -15.21
CA GLY A 525 -6.26 -3.01 -16.09
C GLY A 525 -4.76 -3.03 -16.24
N GLU A 526 -4.16 -4.23 -16.25
CA GLU A 526 -2.74 -4.43 -16.51
C GLU A 526 -2.54 -5.23 -17.81
N GLY A 527 -1.69 -4.70 -18.69
CA GLY A 527 -1.44 -5.27 -20.01
C GLY A 527 0.01 -5.07 -20.44
N ILE A 528 0.55 -5.96 -21.28
CA ILE A 528 1.95 -5.88 -21.72
C ILE A 528 2.15 -4.81 -22.81
N LYS A 529 1.08 -4.47 -23.52
CA LYS A 529 1.09 -3.50 -24.63
C LYS A 529 0.64 -2.13 -24.13
N ASP A 530 1.28 -1.08 -24.65
CA ASP A 530 0.73 0.28 -24.54
C ASP A 530 -0.34 0.46 -25.63
N SER A 531 -1.55 0.02 -25.33
CA SER A 531 -2.66 -0.07 -26.26
C SER A 531 -3.81 0.85 -25.83
N ASN A 532 -4.59 1.33 -26.80
CA ASN A 532 -5.87 1.98 -26.51
C ASN A 532 -7.04 0.98 -26.54
N ASN A 533 -6.76 -0.30 -26.82
CA ASN A 533 -7.75 -1.36 -26.82
C ASN A 533 -7.92 -1.92 -25.39
N PRO A 534 -9.11 -1.78 -24.77
CA PRO A 534 -9.34 -2.29 -23.42
C PRO A 534 -9.22 -3.83 -23.31
N ASN A 535 -9.33 -4.57 -24.41
CA ASN A 535 -9.17 -6.03 -24.44
C ASN A 535 -7.70 -6.49 -24.37
N ASP A 536 -6.73 -5.58 -24.46
CA ASP A 536 -5.30 -5.90 -24.25
C ASP A 536 -4.92 -5.90 -22.75
N TYR A 537 -5.88 -5.65 -21.85
CA TYR A 537 -5.67 -5.52 -20.40
C TYR A 537 -6.49 -6.55 -19.62
N SER A 538 -5.91 -7.08 -18.53
CA SER A 538 -6.63 -7.84 -17.51
C SER A 538 -7.11 -6.89 -16.41
N TRP A 539 -8.41 -6.88 -16.13
CA TRP A 539 -9.05 -5.88 -15.28
C TRP A 539 -9.35 -6.39 -13.87
N ASP A 540 -9.02 -5.57 -12.88
CA ASP A 540 -9.32 -5.76 -11.46
C ASP A 540 -9.98 -4.51 -10.86
N ILE A 541 -10.58 -4.65 -9.67
CA ILE A 541 -11.21 -3.54 -8.95
C ILE A 541 -10.11 -2.70 -8.28
N THR A 542 -10.23 -1.36 -8.34
CA THR A 542 -9.31 -0.46 -7.66
C THR A 542 -9.46 -0.52 -6.13
N GLU A 543 -8.34 -0.44 -5.41
CA GLU A 543 -8.35 -0.35 -3.94
C GLU A 543 -9.14 0.87 -3.47
N GLU A 544 -8.95 2.03 -4.12
CA GLU A 544 -9.67 3.28 -3.84
C GLU A 544 -11.21 3.08 -3.86
N TYR A 545 -11.73 2.35 -4.86
CA TYR A 545 -13.15 2.04 -4.94
C TYR A 545 -13.63 1.16 -3.78
N ILE A 546 -12.83 0.15 -3.40
CA ILE A 546 -13.14 -0.75 -2.27
C ILE A 546 -13.15 0.04 -0.96
N GLU A 547 -12.14 0.87 -0.73
CA GLU A 547 -12.00 1.70 0.47
C GLU A 547 -13.17 2.68 0.61
N ARG A 548 -13.51 3.42 -0.45
CA ARG A 548 -14.62 4.37 -0.41
C ARG A 548 -15.96 3.67 -0.18
N ARG A 549 -16.21 2.53 -0.85
CA ARG A 549 -17.43 1.76 -0.61
C ARG A 549 -17.51 1.22 0.81
N THR A 550 -16.38 0.84 1.39
CA THR A 550 -16.32 0.41 2.79
C THR A 550 -16.63 1.57 3.73
N ALA A 551 -16.05 2.76 3.49
CA ALA A 551 -16.33 3.97 4.25
C ALA A 551 -17.82 4.38 4.16
N ASP A 552 -18.42 4.39 2.97
CA ASP A 552 -19.84 4.69 2.76
C ASP A 552 -20.76 3.75 3.58
N GLN A 553 -20.42 2.45 3.66
CA GLN A 553 -21.17 1.48 4.45
C GLN A 553 -21.02 1.71 5.95
N ILE A 554 -19.81 2.05 6.41
CA ILE A 554 -19.55 2.40 7.81
C ILE A 554 -20.38 3.62 8.19
N GLU A 555 -20.31 4.71 7.43
CA GLU A 555 -21.06 5.95 7.71
C GLU A 555 -22.57 5.70 7.72
N LYS A 556 -23.09 4.90 6.78
CA LYS A 556 -24.50 4.51 6.77
C LYS A 556 -24.88 3.75 8.04
N SER A 557 -24.05 2.81 8.47
CA SER A 557 -24.29 2.03 9.69
C SER A 557 -24.25 2.90 10.95
N GLU A 558 -23.35 3.88 11.02
CA GLU A 558 -23.25 4.85 12.12
C GLU A 558 -24.50 5.73 12.20
N LYS A 559 -24.97 6.26 11.06
CA LYS A 559 -26.21 7.05 10.99
C LYS A 559 -27.44 6.25 11.40
N GLU A 560 -27.53 4.97 11.02
CA GLU A 560 -28.62 4.09 11.44
C GLU A 560 -28.58 3.82 12.96
N GLN A 561 -27.39 3.62 13.53
CA GLN A 561 -27.21 3.47 14.98
C GLN A 561 -27.55 4.75 15.74
N GLU A 562 -27.12 5.91 15.26
CA GLU A 562 -27.43 7.21 15.87
C GLU A 562 -28.94 7.47 15.85
N LYS A 563 -29.60 7.21 14.71
CA LYS A 563 -31.06 7.30 14.60
C LYS A 563 -31.76 6.38 15.59
N LEU A 564 -31.29 5.13 15.73
CA LEU A 564 -31.85 4.18 16.70
C LEU A 564 -31.64 4.65 18.15
N PHE A 565 -30.47 5.23 18.46
CA PHE A 565 -30.16 5.78 19.77
C PHE A 565 -31.05 6.98 20.12
N LEU A 566 -31.23 7.92 19.19
CA LEU A 566 -32.13 9.06 19.35
C LEU A 566 -33.58 8.62 19.54
N THR A 567 -34.06 7.64 18.75
CA THR A 567 -35.42 7.12 18.86
C THR A 567 -35.68 6.47 20.23
N LYS A 568 -34.70 5.73 20.78
CA LYS A 568 -34.78 5.16 22.14
C LYS A 568 -34.75 6.22 23.24
N THR A 569 -34.01 7.30 23.03
CA THR A 569 -33.86 8.40 24.00
C THR A 569 -35.11 9.27 24.05
N GLU A 570 -35.72 9.59 22.90
CA GLU A 570 -37.01 10.27 22.82
C GLU A 570 -38.14 9.46 23.47
N ALA A 571 -38.18 8.15 23.23
CA ALA A 571 -39.14 7.24 23.88
C ALA A 571 -38.96 7.15 25.41
N SER A 572 -37.75 7.39 25.93
CA SER A 572 -37.46 7.32 27.37
C SER A 572 -37.68 8.65 28.11
N THR A 573 -37.74 9.78 27.40
CA THR A 573 -37.86 11.13 28.00
C THR A 573 -39.28 11.70 27.96
N SER A 574 -40.21 11.08 27.23
CA SER A 574 -41.63 11.50 27.20
C SER A 574 -42.46 10.90 28.36
N LEU A 575 -42.07 11.15 29.61
CA LEU A 575 -42.96 10.86 30.75
C LEU A 575 -44.14 11.84 30.72
N MET A 576 -45.32 11.32 30.39
CA MET A 576 -46.56 12.10 30.27
C MET A 576 -47.18 12.32 31.66
N ASP A 577 -47.44 13.57 32.04
CA ASP A 577 -48.15 13.88 33.29
C ASP A 577 -49.65 13.56 33.13
N LEU A 578 -50.11 12.54 33.85
CA LEU A 578 -51.48 12.01 33.82
C LEU A 578 -52.44 12.79 34.73
N THR A 579 -51.99 13.84 35.41
CA THR A 579 -52.86 14.68 36.26
C THR A 579 -53.64 15.74 35.48
N THR A 580 -53.39 15.88 34.17
CA THR A 580 -54.12 16.79 33.27
C THR A 580 -54.80 16.06 32.10
N PRO A 581 -56.02 16.47 31.68
CA PRO A 581 -56.74 15.83 30.58
C PRO A 581 -55.96 15.90 29.26
N GLN A 582 -55.76 14.75 28.60
CA GLN A 582 -55.01 14.66 27.35
C GLN A 582 -55.93 14.57 26.14
N THR A 583 -55.50 15.13 25.02
CA THR A 583 -56.21 15.01 23.74
C THR A 583 -55.91 13.67 23.07
N VAL A 584 -56.87 13.14 22.30
CA VAL A 584 -56.75 11.85 21.57
C VAL A 584 -55.49 11.81 20.68
N SER A 585 -55.08 12.94 20.11
CA SER A 585 -53.87 13.05 19.30
C SER A 585 -52.56 12.93 20.10
N ALA A 586 -52.57 13.27 21.40
CA ALA A 586 -51.39 13.15 22.26
C ALA A 586 -51.14 11.70 22.68
N LEU A 587 -52.20 10.91 22.87
CA LEU A 587 -52.12 9.47 23.14
C LEU A 587 -51.59 8.64 21.95
N LYS A 588 -51.76 9.13 20.72
CA LYS A 588 -51.27 8.45 19.49
C LYS A 588 -49.74 8.36 19.39
N LYS A 589 -48.98 9.13 20.16
CA LYS A 589 -47.50 9.11 20.15
C LYS A 589 -46.88 8.17 21.18
N PHE A 590 -47.70 7.48 21.99
CA PHE A 590 -47.24 6.62 23.08
C PHE A 590 -47.11 5.16 22.58
N ASN A 591 -45.90 4.77 22.14
CA ASN A 591 -45.67 3.47 21.49
C ASN A 591 -45.24 2.34 22.45
N GLY A 592 -44.90 2.66 23.71
CA GLY A 592 -44.67 1.67 24.76
C GLY A 592 -45.87 1.71 25.70
N GLY A 593 -46.63 0.62 25.82
CA GLY A 593 -47.91 0.58 26.55
C GLY A 593 -47.94 1.29 27.91
N LEU A 594 -49.13 1.75 28.30
CA LEU A 594 -49.40 2.41 29.59
C LEU A 594 -49.11 1.46 30.76
N LEU A 595 -48.05 1.73 31.53
CA LEU A 595 -47.85 1.13 32.84
C LEU A 595 -48.70 1.86 33.88
N SER A 596 -49.94 1.41 34.04
CA SER A 596 -50.75 1.68 35.23
C SER A 596 -50.86 0.37 36.01
N ASN A 597 -50.57 0.43 37.32
CA ASN A 597 -50.51 -0.69 38.27
C ASN A 597 -51.42 -1.89 37.93
N GLY A 598 -50.88 -2.84 37.15
CA GLY A 598 -51.45 -4.18 36.98
C GLY A 598 -52.36 -4.44 35.77
N ILE A 599 -52.49 -3.53 34.80
CA ILE A 599 -53.32 -3.78 33.60
C ILE A 599 -52.59 -3.35 32.32
N ASN A 600 -52.07 -4.33 31.56
CA ASN A 600 -51.57 -4.11 30.20
C ASN A 600 -52.75 -4.07 29.23
N VAL A 601 -53.02 -2.91 28.64
CA VAL A 601 -53.93 -2.78 27.48
C VAL A 601 -53.07 -2.73 26.22
N GLY A 602 -53.01 -3.85 25.49
CA GLY A 602 -52.40 -3.90 24.17
C GLY A 602 -53.37 -3.29 23.16
N VAL A 603 -52.94 -2.23 22.46
CA VAL A 603 -53.65 -1.69 21.30
C VAL A 603 -52.94 -2.24 20.06
N GLU A 604 -53.45 -3.33 19.50
CA GLU A 604 -53.00 -3.80 18.17
C GLU A 604 -53.85 -3.11 17.11
N TYR A 605 -53.20 -2.33 16.25
CA TYR A 605 -53.79 -1.90 14.99
C TYR A 605 -53.60 -3.03 13.99
N ALA A 606 -54.69 -3.70 13.60
CA ALA A 606 -54.64 -4.65 12.50
C ALA A 606 -54.42 -3.90 11.18
N GLU A 607 -53.33 -4.23 10.50
CA GLU A 607 -53.02 -3.75 9.15
C GLU A 607 -53.98 -4.43 8.16
N ALA A 608 -54.82 -3.66 7.47
CA ALA A 608 -55.78 -4.19 6.51
C ALA A 608 -55.03 -4.79 5.30
N VAL A 609 -54.97 -6.12 5.22
CA VAL A 609 -54.49 -6.82 4.02
C VAL A 609 -55.53 -6.74 2.92
N THR A 610 -55.05 -6.60 1.68
CA THR A 610 -55.76 -6.18 0.45
C THR A 610 -56.92 -7.06 -0.05
N THR A 611 -57.43 -7.97 0.78
CA THR A 611 -58.67 -8.73 0.50
C THR A 611 -59.81 -8.41 1.47
N ASP A 612 -59.62 -7.45 2.38
CA ASP A 612 -60.65 -7.08 3.36
C ASP A 612 -61.71 -6.13 2.78
N LYS A 613 -62.98 -6.39 3.08
CA LYS A 613 -64.17 -5.77 2.45
C LYS A 613 -64.47 -4.34 2.92
N TYR A 614 -63.62 -3.74 3.75
CA TYR A 614 -63.91 -2.51 4.51
C TYR A 614 -63.10 -1.31 4.00
N ASN A 615 -63.14 -1.06 2.71
CA ASN A 615 -62.32 -0.06 2.02
C ASN A 615 -62.58 1.42 2.38
N ASN A 616 -63.28 1.75 3.47
CA ASN A 616 -63.45 3.16 3.91
C ASN A 616 -63.77 3.36 5.42
N HIS A 617 -63.64 2.36 6.29
CA HIS A 617 -64.12 2.48 7.70
C HIS A 617 -63.18 1.80 8.71
N GLY A 618 -62.95 2.43 9.88
CA GLY A 618 -62.08 1.91 10.95
C GLY A 618 -62.77 0.89 11.86
N ALA A 619 -61.99 -0.07 12.39
CA ALA A 619 -62.44 -1.09 13.34
C ALA A 619 -61.54 -1.12 14.59
N VAL A 620 -62.10 -1.52 15.74
CA VAL A 620 -61.35 -1.72 16.99
C VAL A 620 -61.46 -3.19 17.41
N TYR A 621 -60.31 -3.85 17.55
CA TYR A 621 -60.22 -5.21 18.08
C TYR A 621 -60.11 -5.17 19.61
N LEU A 622 -60.99 -5.88 20.31
CA LEU A 622 -61.02 -5.90 21.78
C LEU A 622 -60.54 -7.24 22.38
N GLY A 623 -59.99 -8.14 21.55
CA GLY A 623 -59.48 -9.45 21.96
C GLY A 623 -60.57 -10.50 22.14
N GLY A 624 -60.26 -11.77 21.83
CA GLY A 624 -61.15 -12.91 22.14
C GLY A 624 -62.39 -13.04 21.24
N CYS A 625 -62.20 -12.93 19.93
CA CYS A 625 -63.20 -13.17 18.87
C CYS A 625 -64.30 -12.10 18.71
N VAL A 626 -64.11 -10.87 19.19
CA VAL A 626 -65.07 -9.76 18.97
C VAL A 626 -64.42 -8.59 18.24
N TRP A 627 -65.04 -8.19 17.12
CA TRP A 627 -64.71 -7.01 16.32
C TRP A 627 -65.84 -6.00 16.38
N LEU A 628 -65.51 -4.71 16.52
CA LEU A 628 -66.48 -3.63 16.39
C LEU A 628 -66.15 -2.79 15.15
N THR A 629 -67.06 -2.78 14.17
CA THR A 629 -67.00 -1.90 12.99
C THR A 629 -68.00 -0.76 13.16
N TRP A 630 -67.68 0.44 12.65
CA TRP A 630 -68.52 1.63 12.85
C TRP A 630 -69.92 1.52 12.20
N GLU A 631 -70.12 0.56 11.30
CA GLU A 631 -71.37 0.35 10.54
C GLU A 631 -72.37 -0.56 11.26
N THR A 632 -71.98 -1.28 12.32
CA THR A 632 -72.85 -2.23 13.06
C THR A 632 -73.49 -1.63 14.32
N LEU A 633 -73.32 -0.32 14.56
CA LEU A 633 -73.94 0.42 15.67
C LEU A 633 -75.15 1.23 15.17
N GLY A 634 -76.33 0.67 15.31
CA GLY A 634 -77.59 1.39 15.10
C GLY A 634 -78.26 1.73 16.43
N PHE A 635 -78.54 3.01 16.68
CA PHE A 635 -79.40 3.43 17.78
C PHE A 635 -80.85 3.42 17.32
N SER A 636 -81.76 2.90 18.15
CA SER A 636 -83.18 2.85 17.82
C SER A 636 -83.90 4.21 17.89
N ASN A 637 -83.23 5.31 18.26
CA ASN A 637 -83.82 6.64 18.35
C ASN A 637 -82.86 7.77 17.89
N PRO A 638 -83.27 8.71 17.01
CA PRO A 638 -82.39 9.77 16.49
C PRO A 638 -82.00 10.88 17.48
N SER A 639 -82.55 10.88 18.70
CA SER A 639 -82.42 11.98 19.68
C SER A 639 -81.68 11.59 20.96
N GLY A 640 -80.49 10.98 20.83
CA GLY A 640 -79.48 10.96 21.89
C GLY A 640 -79.70 10.02 23.09
N TRP A 641 -78.61 9.84 23.85
CA TRP A 641 -78.28 8.79 24.85
C TRP A 641 -79.13 8.78 26.15
N GLY A 642 -80.46 8.75 26.04
CA GLY A 642 -81.37 8.64 27.18
C GLY A 642 -81.52 7.21 27.74
N ARG A 643 -81.90 7.10 29.02
CA ARG A 643 -82.32 5.85 29.69
C ARG A 643 -83.37 5.12 28.83
N GLU A 644 -83.31 3.80 28.75
CA GLU A 644 -84.12 2.89 27.89
C GLU A 644 -83.69 2.75 26.42
N SER A 645 -82.62 3.42 25.99
CA SER A 645 -82.01 3.14 24.68
C SER A 645 -81.40 1.73 24.62
N THR A 646 -81.50 1.08 23.47
CA THR A 646 -80.93 -0.25 23.20
C THR A 646 -79.90 -0.14 22.07
N ILE A 647 -78.75 -0.79 22.25
CA ILE A 647 -77.77 -0.98 21.18
C ILE A 647 -77.96 -2.38 20.61
N ARG A 648 -78.13 -2.45 19.29
CA ARG A 648 -78.12 -3.70 18.53
C ARG A 648 -76.76 -3.86 17.87
N VAL A 649 -76.05 -4.93 18.20
CA VAL A 649 -74.79 -5.30 17.53
C VAL A 649 -75.15 -6.19 16.35
N GLY A 650 -75.02 -5.64 15.13
CA GLY A 650 -75.33 -6.35 13.90
C GLY A 650 -74.30 -7.45 13.58
N ASN A 651 -74.78 -8.59 13.08
CA ASN A 651 -74.00 -9.76 12.71
C ASN A 651 -73.43 -9.60 11.28
N ASP A 652 -72.17 -9.97 11.11
CA ASP A 652 -71.34 -10.02 9.90
C ASP A 652 -71.78 -11.08 8.87
N GLY A 653 -73.08 -11.35 8.77
CA GLY A 653 -73.68 -12.19 7.73
C GLY A 653 -73.67 -13.70 8.03
N HIS A 654 -73.38 -14.14 9.25
CA HIS A 654 -73.44 -15.55 9.66
C HIS A 654 -74.78 -15.91 10.31
N THR A 655 -75.58 -16.82 9.74
CA THR A 655 -76.96 -17.13 10.18
C THR A 655 -77.13 -17.88 11.52
N GLY A 656 -76.13 -17.91 12.40
CA GLY A 656 -76.12 -18.73 13.61
C GLY A 656 -76.03 -18.03 14.97
N PHE A 657 -75.78 -16.72 15.03
CA PHE A 657 -75.63 -15.99 16.31
C PHE A 657 -76.42 -14.69 16.31
N THR A 658 -77.43 -14.59 17.18
CA THR A 658 -78.13 -13.34 17.48
C THR A 658 -77.85 -12.99 18.94
N TYR A 659 -77.17 -11.89 19.19
CA TYR A 659 -77.00 -11.37 20.55
C TYR A 659 -78.26 -10.59 20.95
N PRO A 660 -78.77 -10.76 22.19
CA PRO A 660 -79.94 -10.01 22.65
C PRO A 660 -79.63 -8.51 22.74
N ASP A 661 -80.63 -7.67 22.42
CA ASP A 661 -80.54 -6.21 22.53
C ASP A 661 -80.18 -5.83 24.00
N VAL A 662 -79.16 -4.98 24.20
CA VAL A 662 -78.69 -4.61 25.54
C VAL A 662 -79.37 -3.30 26.00
N PRO A 663 -80.22 -3.32 27.05
CA PRO A 663 -80.93 -2.13 27.51
C PRO A 663 -80.05 -1.23 28.40
N ASN A 664 -80.07 0.07 28.15
CA ASN A 664 -79.42 1.08 28.98
C ASN A 664 -80.33 1.49 30.15
N ILE A 665 -80.15 0.85 31.31
CA ILE A 665 -81.09 0.95 32.44
C ILE A 665 -80.87 2.16 33.36
N PHE A 666 -79.72 2.86 33.27
CA PHE A 666 -79.39 3.96 34.18
C PHE A 666 -78.89 5.25 33.52
N GLY A 667 -78.59 5.24 32.20
CA GLY A 667 -78.02 6.39 31.52
C GLY A 667 -76.54 6.59 31.88
N GLY A 668 -75.65 6.39 30.91
CA GLY A 668 -74.22 6.76 31.00
C GLY A 668 -73.21 5.61 31.11
N TYR A 669 -73.63 4.38 31.38
CA TYR A 669 -72.69 3.25 31.54
C TYR A 669 -73.26 1.95 30.94
N ILE A 670 -72.44 1.22 30.17
CA ILE A 670 -72.77 -0.11 29.64
C ILE A 670 -71.59 -1.06 29.93
N TRP A 671 -71.87 -2.14 30.64
CA TRP A 671 -70.89 -3.20 30.91
C TRP A 671 -71.01 -4.29 29.84
N ILE A 672 -69.92 -4.58 29.13
CA ILE A 672 -69.93 -5.49 27.97
C ILE A 672 -69.11 -6.74 28.30
N GLY A 673 -69.52 -7.49 29.33
CA GLY A 673 -68.99 -8.82 29.59
C GLY A 673 -67.52 -8.89 30.07
N GLY A 674 -67.16 -10.02 30.66
CA GLY A 674 -65.78 -10.38 31.01
C GLY A 674 -65.64 -11.89 31.09
N SER A 675 -64.49 -12.42 30.69
CA SER A 675 -64.19 -13.85 30.78
C SER A 675 -63.47 -14.16 32.09
N CYS A 676 -63.92 -15.21 32.77
CA CYS A 676 -63.23 -15.76 33.94
C CYS A 676 -62.36 -16.91 33.44
N LEU A 677 -61.03 -16.72 33.45
CA LEU A 677 -60.10 -17.81 33.15
C LEU A 677 -59.52 -18.33 34.47
N PRO A 678 -59.75 -19.61 34.84
CA PRO A 678 -58.99 -20.23 35.90
C PRO A 678 -57.52 -20.33 35.45
N ASP A 679 -56.58 -19.89 36.29
CA ASP A 679 -55.16 -20.18 36.05
C ASP A 679 -54.94 -21.67 36.31
N TYR A 680 -54.77 -22.45 35.23
CA TYR A 680 -54.33 -23.85 35.33
C TYR A 680 -52.82 -23.89 35.09
N THR A 681 -52.05 -24.33 36.07
CA THR A 681 -50.61 -24.62 35.87
C THR A 681 -50.38 -26.00 35.23
N ASP A 682 -51.44 -26.76 34.94
CA ASP A 682 -51.36 -28.21 34.74
C ASP A 682 -52.28 -28.67 33.58
N GLY A 683 -52.14 -28.10 32.38
CA GLY A 683 -52.44 -28.72 31.07
C GLY A 683 -53.80 -29.38 30.77
N GLY A 684 -54.85 -29.24 31.61
CA GLY A 684 -56.15 -29.89 31.41
C GLY A 684 -57.30 -28.89 31.16
N PHE A 685 -58.07 -29.08 30.08
CA PHE A 685 -59.28 -28.30 29.80
C PHE A 685 -60.48 -28.88 30.58
N GLY A 686 -60.99 -28.10 31.54
CA GLY A 686 -62.29 -28.32 32.18
C GLY A 686 -63.12 -27.03 32.14
N ALA A 687 -64.40 -27.14 31.80
CA ALA A 687 -65.33 -26.00 31.79
C ALA A 687 -66.01 -25.87 33.16
N TYR A 688 -65.79 -24.76 33.86
CA TYR A 688 -66.58 -24.38 35.04
C TYR A 688 -67.74 -23.49 34.60
N HIS A 689 -68.95 -23.73 35.12
CA HIS A 689 -69.99 -22.71 35.11
C HIS A 689 -69.83 -21.80 36.33
N ILE A 690 -69.31 -20.60 36.10
CA ILE A 690 -69.20 -19.54 37.10
C ILE A 690 -70.21 -18.47 36.74
N THR A 691 -71.03 -18.05 37.71
CA THR A 691 -71.87 -16.88 37.55
C THR A 691 -71.30 -15.76 38.41
N VAL A 692 -70.92 -14.67 37.75
CA VAL A 692 -70.49 -13.44 38.41
C VAL A 692 -71.68 -12.49 38.39
N SER A 693 -72.24 -12.21 39.56
CA SER A 693 -73.32 -11.25 39.72
C SER A 693 -72.75 -9.95 40.28
N ASN A 694 -73.07 -8.82 39.64
CA ASN A 694 -72.60 -7.52 40.09
C ASN A 694 -73.27 -7.15 41.42
N ASN A 695 -72.50 -6.60 42.36
CA ASN A 695 -73.04 -6.00 43.57
C ASN A 695 -73.33 -4.53 43.25
N PHE A 696 -74.61 -4.16 43.17
CA PHE A 696 -75.03 -2.89 42.57
C PHE A 696 -74.67 -1.63 43.41
N ASP A 697 -74.06 -1.79 44.58
CA ASP A 697 -73.64 -0.69 45.46
C ASP A 697 -72.11 -0.41 45.44
N ASP A 698 -71.26 -1.33 44.93
CA ASP A 698 -69.82 -1.07 44.71
C ASP A 698 -69.26 -1.94 43.57
N ALA A 699 -68.95 -1.30 42.43
CA ALA A 699 -68.45 -1.95 41.22
C ALA A 699 -67.04 -2.55 41.35
N ARG A 700 -66.32 -2.34 42.47
CA ARG A 700 -64.95 -2.87 42.68
C ARG A 700 -64.91 -4.25 43.34
N GLN A 701 -66.05 -4.80 43.80
CA GLN A 701 -66.10 -6.13 44.44
C GLN A 701 -67.21 -7.02 43.85
N PRO A 702 -66.96 -7.76 42.77
CA PRO A 702 -67.94 -8.68 42.22
C PRO A 702 -68.13 -9.91 43.13
N ILE A 703 -69.38 -10.37 43.30
CA ILE A 703 -69.67 -11.61 44.02
C ILE A 703 -69.56 -12.77 43.03
N VAL A 704 -68.62 -13.68 43.27
CA VAL A 704 -68.40 -14.88 42.45
C VAL A 704 -68.97 -16.10 43.17
N ARG A 705 -69.91 -16.82 42.55
CA ARG A 705 -70.42 -18.11 43.06
C ARG A 705 -70.05 -19.25 42.10
N PHE A 706 -69.54 -20.35 42.67
CA PHE A 706 -69.25 -21.58 41.93
C PHE A 706 -70.47 -22.49 41.96
N ILE A 707 -70.90 -22.98 40.80
CA ILE A 707 -72.12 -23.78 40.68
C ILE A 707 -71.82 -25.29 40.72
N ASP A 708 -70.63 -25.75 40.32
CA ASP A 708 -70.18 -27.14 40.49
C ASP A 708 -68.65 -27.22 40.69
N SER A 709 -68.20 -28.09 41.61
CA SER A 709 -66.79 -28.33 41.92
C SER A 709 -66.37 -29.76 41.54
N PRO A 710 -65.45 -29.96 40.58
CA PRO A 710 -64.63 -31.16 40.54
C PRO A 710 -63.54 -31.08 41.61
N THR A 711 -62.94 -32.23 41.94
CA THR A 711 -62.09 -32.52 43.10
C THR A 711 -60.74 -31.78 43.18
N THR A 712 -60.52 -30.74 42.38
CA THR A 712 -59.25 -30.00 42.31
C THR A 712 -59.46 -28.53 42.73
N PRO A 713 -58.87 -28.05 43.84
CA PRO A 713 -59.09 -26.69 44.33
C PRO A 713 -58.50 -25.63 43.40
N VAL A 714 -59.33 -24.67 42.94
CA VAL A 714 -58.86 -23.47 42.22
C VAL A 714 -58.17 -22.53 43.22
N LYS A 715 -56.86 -22.32 43.09
CA LYS A 715 -56.08 -21.52 44.05
C LYS A 715 -56.20 -20.00 43.86
N ARG A 716 -56.46 -19.52 42.64
CA ARG A 716 -56.70 -18.10 42.31
C ARG A 716 -57.65 -17.99 41.11
N LEU A 717 -58.62 -17.08 41.20
CA LEU A 717 -59.49 -16.71 40.08
C LEU A 717 -59.18 -15.25 39.72
N ALA A 718 -58.76 -14.98 38.49
CA ALA A 718 -58.58 -13.63 37.99
C ALA A 718 -59.81 -13.25 37.15
N VAL A 719 -60.64 -12.34 37.67
CA VAL A 719 -61.72 -11.74 36.88
C VAL A 719 -61.12 -10.56 36.12
N ARG A 720 -61.08 -10.62 34.79
CA ARG A 720 -60.71 -9.49 33.92
C ARG A 720 -61.94 -9.09 33.12
N GLY A 721 -62.40 -7.86 33.30
CA GLY A 721 -63.55 -7.32 32.59
C GLY A 721 -63.27 -5.90 32.09
N PHE A 722 -64.00 -5.49 31.04
CA PHE A 722 -63.89 -4.16 30.45
C PHE A 722 -65.19 -3.38 30.70
N ALA A 723 -65.08 -2.12 31.13
CA ALA A 723 -66.22 -1.22 31.27
C ALA A 723 -66.06 -0.06 30.29
N LEU A 724 -67.12 0.26 29.53
CA LEU A 724 -67.18 1.44 28.67
C LEU A 724 -67.99 2.53 29.39
N VAL A 725 -67.34 3.66 29.66
CA VAL A 725 -67.91 4.83 30.33
C VAL A 725 -68.16 5.92 29.28
N PHE A 726 -69.40 6.40 29.15
CA PHE A 726 -69.72 7.53 28.28
C PHE A 726 -70.23 8.70 29.14
N ALA A 727 -69.44 9.77 29.27
CA ALA A 727 -69.90 11.02 29.87
C ALA A 727 -70.66 11.85 28.81
N PRO A 728 -71.83 12.43 29.11
CA PRO A 728 -72.54 13.28 28.17
C PRO A 728 -71.75 14.57 27.88
N ALA A 729 -71.84 15.06 26.64
CA ALA A 729 -71.21 16.31 26.22
C ALA A 729 -71.76 17.50 27.03
N PRO A 730 -70.92 18.45 27.50
CA PRO A 730 -71.40 19.60 28.24
C PRO A 730 -72.24 20.50 27.33
N THR A 731 -73.54 20.63 27.64
CA THR A 731 -74.39 21.64 27.01
C THR A 731 -74.13 22.99 27.65
N THR A 732 -74.27 24.06 26.86
CA THR A 732 -73.79 25.44 27.10
C THR A 732 -74.29 26.17 28.36
N ASN A 733 -75.03 25.49 29.26
CA ASN A 733 -75.46 26.00 30.56
C ASN A 733 -75.01 25.14 31.77
N SER A 734 -74.06 24.22 31.58
CA SER A 734 -73.58 23.37 32.68
C SER A 734 -72.46 24.06 33.47
N LYS A 735 -72.79 24.66 34.63
CA LYS A 735 -71.80 24.99 35.67
C LYS A 735 -71.60 23.75 36.56
N VAL A 736 -70.37 23.30 36.72
CA VAL A 736 -69.99 22.35 37.77
C VAL A 736 -69.50 23.19 38.95
N GLU A 737 -70.24 23.17 40.05
CA GLU A 737 -69.78 23.66 41.36
C GLU A 737 -68.95 22.54 42.01
N GLU A 738 -67.73 22.86 42.41
CA GLU A 738 -66.87 21.98 43.21
C GLU A 738 -67.36 21.93 44.65
N ASN A 739 -67.43 20.72 45.22
CA ASN A 739 -67.34 20.48 46.66
C ASN A 739 -66.21 19.48 46.92
#